data_AF-A0A3P8RB68-F1
#
_entry.id   AF-A0A3P8RB68-F1
#
_cell.length_a   1.000
_cell.length_b   1.000
_cell.length_c   1.000
_cell.angle_alpha   90.00
_cell.angle_beta   90.00
_cell.angle_gamma   90.00
#
_symmetry.space_group_name_H-M   'P 1'
#
loop_
_entity.id
_entity.type
_entity.pdbx_description
1 polymer ?
#
loop_
_entity_poly.entity_id
_entity_poly.type
_entity_poly.pdbx_seq_one_letter_code
_entity_poly.pdbx_strand_id
1 'polypeptide(L)'
;MLLDLHQECWCLTKCSLFQLKEEKMKADLEAPLPAGQEDFAIRCRDVCRSYGKLKVLNNLNLAVPQGQIYGLLGPSGCGKTTLLKCIVGTLKISRGHITVLGKPPAFPGHDIPGKKVGYMPQELALYNEFTISDTLTFFGRIHGLTSKETQARMNFLIDFLDLPQKTSLVRNLSGGQQRRVSLGAALLQNPELLILDEPTVGVDPVLRSKYVYRLSSPVSCSTRVGLMRHGRLLAEGPPDAVMKQHCATTLEHAFLQLCETSDQVDSKRDSSSPDGTLDKSQSFENGKDESQPILGVRSPPAEENLKCSVDWKVRARHVLPKWRNIAALMIKTLVRMKRMPGSLCFQFLLPVIQVSLICLCVGGDPKGIQVAIVNNETSPSAFSQSFLSFLDNSSVQQVNLSHKEAFEGIYNGEYWSVIGFGKNFTSYLTKRMLQRQVSQEIIDGGSIHVCPDFFLKKQMHHLCFALCLQAFVDYKLGGMAYMVALPIKVREFMEKTHNNNIPPYHFTSTFSSSVDPSSITFYLAVGLTALSFVLERKEGLLDRCWVAGEPSKLTLLPHSHLVIFFLPLLFISFSLSLSLQNPNEGSLVLVIILIVLQGVTGISFGLVISSAIDDEQSANQAALGIFYPNLILSGIIWPVECIPYPLRYLSLVLPQTYASEALRCIMYRGWGLSRMMVWRGFAVTLGWNTFFLILATVILKLRT
;
A
#
# COMPACT_ATOMS: atom_id res chain seq x y z
N MET A 1 -28.92 33.45 18.93
CA MET A 1 -28.37 32.50 17.94
C MET A 1 -26.90 32.86 17.81
N LEU A 2 -26.08 32.33 18.73
CA LEU A 2 -24.64 32.60 18.83
C LEU A 2 -23.93 31.89 17.68
N LEU A 3 -23.17 32.63 16.87
CA LEU A 3 -22.19 32.06 15.95
C LEU A 3 -20.89 31.89 16.74
N ASP A 4 -20.62 30.65 17.14
CA ASP A 4 -19.42 30.24 17.85
C ASP A 4 -18.13 30.62 17.07
N LEU A 5 -17.22 31.38 17.70
CA LEU A 5 -15.80 31.42 17.29
C LEU A 5 -15.12 30.09 17.66
N HIS A 6 -15.50 29.03 16.95
CA HIS A 6 -15.08 27.67 17.28
C HIS A 6 -13.72 27.22 16.68
N GLN A 7 -12.91 28.10 16.06
CA GLN A 7 -11.70 27.67 15.34
C GLN A 7 -10.46 28.52 15.62
N GLU A 8 -9.70 28.11 16.63
CA GLU A 8 -8.46 28.76 17.06
C GLU A 8 -7.24 27.86 16.81
N CYS A 9 -6.17 28.41 16.27
CA CYS A 9 -4.85 27.76 16.21
C CYS A 9 -3.94 28.43 17.25
N TRP A 10 -3.40 27.67 18.19
CA TRP A 10 -2.57 28.22 19.26
C TRP A 10 -1.10 27.92 18.97
N CYS A 11 -0.28 28.95 18.95
CA CYS A 11 1.16 28.83 18.99
C CYS A 11 1.67 29.32 20.34
N LEU A 12 2.16 28.38 21.14
CA LEU A 12 2.68 28.59 22.47
C LEU A 12 4.20 28.48 22.38
N THR A 13 4.87 29.59 22.62
CA THR A 13 6.33 29.63 22.70
C THR A 13 6.71 29.53 24.18
N LYS A 14 7.80 28.84 24.51
CA LYS A 14 8.17 28.48 25.89
C LYS A 14 7.95 29.64 26.89
N CYS A 15 6.83 29.59 27.62
CA CYS A 15 6.61 30.34 28.85
C CYS A 15 6.88 29.34 29.97
N SER A 16 7.99 29.51 30.70
CA SER A 16 8.35 29.04 32.06
C SER A 16 7.57 27.90 32.78
N LEU A 17 6.98 26.92 32.08
CA LEU A 17 6.06 25.95 32.71
C LEU A 17 6.74 24.88 33.56
N PHE A 18 8.06 24.71 33.44
CA PHE A 18 8.74 23.52 33.92
C PHE A 18 9.95 23.77 34.85
N GLN A 19 10.24 25.01 35.23
CA GLN A 19 11.28 25.29 36.25
C GLN A 19 10.85 24.95 37.69
N LEU A 20 9.55 24.73 37.94
CA LEU A 20 8.98 24.50 39.29
C LEU A 20 9.42 23.19 40.00
N LYS A 21 10.38 22.43 39.47
CA LYS A 21 10.98 21.29 40.20
C LYS A 21 12.51 21.18 40.13
N GLU A 22 13.19 22.07 39.39
CA GLU A 22 14.67 22.16 39.41
C GLU A 22 15.20 23.19 40.41
N GLU A 23 14.34 23.99 41.04
CA GLU A 23 14.70 24.98 42.08
C GLU A 23 15.20 24.39 43.42
N LYS A 24 15.51 23.09 43.48
CA LYS A 24 16.22 22.51 44.63
C LYS A 24 17.60 21.93 44.32
N MET A 25 18.15 22.12 43.11
CA MET A 25 19.48 21.54 42.83
C MET A 25 20.50 22.37 42.04
N LYS A 26 20.19 23.60 41.60
CA LYS A 26 21.22 24.55 41.11
C LYS A 26 20.79 26.00 41.34
N ALA A 27 20.98 26.48 42.57
CA ALA A 27 21.36 27.88 42.73
C ALA A 27 22.85 27.93 42.39
N ASP A 28 23.19 28.50 41.23
CA ASP A 28 24.40 29.28 40.97
C ASP A 28 24.63 29.44 39.45
N LEU A 29 24.79 30.71 39.06
CA LEU A 29 25.20 31.26 37.75
C LEU A 29 24.27 31.02 36.53
N GLU A 30 23.41 31.99 36.27
CA GLU A 30 23.25 32.53 34.90
C GLU A 30 22.75 33.99 34.99
N ALA A 31 23.58 34.92 34.50
CA ALA A 31 23.28 36.35 34.47
C ALA A 31 22.23 36.67 33.39
N PRO A 32 21.39 37.71 33.58
CA PRO A 32 20.42 38.11 32.55
C PRO A 32 21.14 38.62 31.31
N LEU A 33 20.77 38.08 30.15
CA LEU A 33 21.23 38.52 28.82
C LEU A 33 20.76 39.96 28.54
N PRO A 34 21.55 40.78 27.81
CA PRO A 34 21.27 42.19 27.58
C PRO A 34 20.05 42.41 26.69
N ALA A 35 19.21 43.39 27.06
CA ALA A 35 18.05 43.84 26.32
C ALA A 35 18.48 44.56 25.02
N GLY A 36 18.09 44.03 23.85
CA GLY A 36 18.38 44.69 22.57
C GLY A 36 17.98 43.96 21.28
N GLN A 37 17.70 42.65 21.31
CA GLN A 37 17.12 41.92 20.17
C GLN A 37 15.88 41.17 20.64
N GLU A 38 14.70 41.53 20.14
CA GLU A 38 13.51 40.70 20.33
C GLU A 38 13.72 39.36 19.62
N ASP A 39 13.96 38.30 20.39
CA ASP A 39 14.06 36.96 19.85
C ASP A 39 12.67 36.44 19.46
N PHE A 40 12.47 36.24 18.16
CA PHE A 40 11.22 35.69 17.61
C PHE A 40 11.28 34.16 17.57
N ALA A 41 10.21 33.53 18.05
CA ALA A 41 10.06 32.08 17.94
C ALA A 41 9.65 31.68 16.52
N ILE A 42 8.79 32.47 15.87
CA ILE A 42 8.38 32.27 14.48
C ILE A 42 8.42 33.62 13.78
N ARG A 43 8.98 33.65 12.58
CA ARG A 43 8.95 34.81 11.70
C ARG A 43 8.71 34.35 10.27
N CYS A 44 7.63 34.83 9.69
CA CYS A 44 7.22 34.62 8.30
C CYS A 44 7.35 35.96 7.57
N ARG A 45 8.07 35.96 6.45
CA ARG A 45 8.23 37.12 5.55
C ARG A 45 7.75 36.76 4.15
N ASP A 46 6.74 37.47 3.65
CA ASP A 46 6.14 37.33 2.32
C ASP A 46 5.83 35.89 1.92
N VAL A 47 5.26 35.11 2.85
CA VAL A 47 5.01 33.69 2.64
C VAL A 47 3.84 33.49 1.68
N CYS A 48 4.10 32.75 0.61
CA CYS A 48 3.08 32.30 -0.34
C CYS A 48 3.08 30.78 -0.47
N ARG A 49 1.88 30.21 -0.62
CA ARG A 49 1.68 28.79 -0.95
C ARG A 49 0.47 28.66 -1.85
N SER A 50 0.64 27.97 -2.97
CA SER A 50 -0.45 27.62 -3.89
C SER A 50 -0.50 26.11 -4.13
N TYR A 51 -1.72 25.60 -4.37
CA TYR A 51 -1.98 24.24 -4.84
C TYR A 51 -2.58 24.35 -6.23
N GLY A 52 -1.78 24.05 -7.26
CA GLY A 52 -2.17 24.34 -8.64
C GLY A 52 -2.50 25.83 -8.82
N LYS A 53 -3.73 26.12 -9.25
CA LYS A 53 -4.22 27.50 -9.46
C LYS A 53 -4.70 28.18 -8.17
N LEU A 54 -5.00 27.42 -7.11
CA LEU A 54 -5.54 27.96 -5.86
C LEU A 54 -4.41 28.53 -4.99
N LYS A 55 -4.42 29.84 -4.73
CA LYS A 55 -3.51 30.48 -3.78
C LYS A 55 -4.10 30.37 -2.37
N VAL A 56 -3.44 29.61 -1.50
CA VAL A 56 -3.88 29.36 -0.11
C VAL A 56 -3.25 30.34 0.88
N LEU A 57 -1.97 30.69 0.68
CA LEU A 57 -1.28 31.73 1.44
C LEU A 57 -0.77 32.80 0.48
N ASN A 58 -0.94 34.08 0.83
CA ASN A 58 -0.66 35.20 -0.07
C ASN A 58 0.06 36.34 0.65
N ASN A 59 1.37 36.46 0.43
CA ASN A 59 2.26 37.47 1.03
C ASN A 59 2.06 37.61 2.54
N LEU A 60 2.00 36.47 3.24
CA LEU A 60 1.73 36.45 4.68
C LEU A 60 2.98 36.84 5.46
N ASN A 61 2.84 37.90 6.26
CA ASN A 61 3.83 38.37 7.22
C ASN A 61 3.30 38.08 8.62
N LEU A 62 4.10 37.41 9.45
CA LEU A 62 3.74 37.01 10.81
C LEU A 62 4.99 37.02 11.69
N ALA A 63 4.90 37.60 12.89
CA ALA A 63 6.00 37.62 13.84
C ALA A 63 5.51 37.23 15.24
N VAL A 64 5.96 36.06 15.72
CA VAL A 64 5.62 35.54 17.05
C VAL A 64 6.85 35.65 17.95
N PRO A 65 6.84 36.54 18.96
CA PRO A 65 7.91 36.63 19.94
C PRO A 65 8.02 35.36 20.80
N GLN A 66 9.21 35.08 21.34
CA GLN A 66 9.36 34.03 22.35
C GLN A 66 8.67 34.42 23.67
N GLY A 67 8.17 33.41 24.41
CA GLY A 67 7.48 33.60 25.69
C GLY A 67 6.03 34.10 25.59
N GLN A 68 5.45 34.15 24.39
CA GLN A 68 4.08 34.62 24.17
C GLN A 68 3.14 33.51 23.67
N ILE A 69 1.85 33.71 23.97
CA ILE A 69 0.75 32.89 23.44
C ILE A 69 0.20 33.61 22.22
N TYR A 70 0.23 32.96 21.07
CA TYR A 70 -0.28 33.49 19.81
C TYR A 70 -1.50 32.71 19.34
N GLY A 71 -2.67 33.35 19.31
CA GLY A 71 -3.92 32.78 18.78
C GLY A 71 -4.14 33.21 17.33
N LEU A 72 -4.08 32.28 16.38
CA LEU A 72 -4.44 32.52 14.99
C LEU A 72 -5.90 32.13 14.76
N LEU A 73 -6.74 33.12 14.47
CA LEU A 73 -8.18 33.00 14.28
C LEU A 73 -8.55 33.25 12.81
N GLY A 74 -9.58 32.59 12.32
CA GLY A 74 -10.11 32.80 10.97
C GLY A 74 -11.17 31.75 10.61
N PRO A 75 -11.90 31.90 9.49
CA PRO A 75 -12.88 30.91 9.06
C PRO A 75 -12.21 29.62 8.58
N SER A 76 -13.03 28.57 8.41
CA SER A 76 -12.58 27.35 7.74
C SER A 76 -12.06 27.64 6.34
N GLY A 77 -10.96 26.99 5.94
CA GLY A 77 -10.37 27.17 4.62
C GLY A 77 -9.54 28.43 4.41
N CYS A 78 -9.35 29.30 5.41
CA CYS A 78 -8.53 30.52 5.22
C CYS A 78 -7.01 30.26 5.14
N GLY A 79 -6.55 29.03 5.39
CA GLY A 79 -5.14 28.62 5.26
C GLY A 79 -4.37 28.40 6.57
N LYS A 80 -5.04 28.41 7.75
CA LYS A 80 -4.40 28.23 9.07
C LYS A 80 -3.57 26.95 9.16
N THR A 81 -4.21 25.80 8.94
CA THR A 81 -3.55 24.49 8.95
C THR A 81 -2.40 24.41 7.94
N THR A 82 -2.57 25.02 6.75
CA THR A 82 -1.50 25.11 5.74
C THR A 82 -0.30 25.91 6.24
N LEU A 83 -0.53 27.04 6.91
CA LEU A 83 0.52 27.85 7.52
C LEU A 83 1.24 27.07 8.64
N LEU A 84 0.50 26.39 9.51
CA LEU A 84 1.09 25.56 10.58
C LEU A 84 1.98 24.45 10.01
N LYS A 85 1.53 23.76 8.95
CA LYS A 85 2.33 22.74 8.27
C LYS A 85 3.61 23.31 7.64
N CYS A 86 3.56 24.54 7.10
CA CYS A 86 4.75 25.25 6.62
C CYS A 86 5.72 25.60 7.76
N ILE A 87 5.21 26.07 8.91
CA ILE A 87 6.02 26.43 10.09
C ILE A 87 6.73 25.20 10.65
N VAL A 88 6.01 24.07 10.78
CA VAL A 88 6.59 22.82 11.30
C VAL A 88 7.56 22.16 10.31
N GLY A 89 7.51 22.54 9.02
CA GLY A 89 8.36 21.98 7.97
C GLY A 89 7.83 20.68 7.36
N THR A 90 6.54 20.35 7.55
CA THR A 90 5.88 19.24 6.85
C THR A 90 5.46 19.63 5.43
N LEU A 91 5.28 20.93 5.16
CA LEU A 91 4.94 21.49 3.86
C LEU A 91 5.96 22.54 3.42
N LYS A 92 6.34 22.54 2.14
CA LYS A 92 7.25 23.55 1.58
C LYS A 92 6.48 24.79 1.15
N ILE A 93 7.05 25.97 1.38
CA ILE A 93 6.51 27.23 0.85
C ILE A 93 6.81 27.37 -0.65
N SER A 94 5.98 28.13 -1.37
CA SER A 94 6.19 28.46 -2.79
C SER A 94 7.08 29.70 -2.97
N ARG A 95 6.93 30.70 -2.10
CA ARG A 95 7.74 31.94 -2.07
C ARG A 95 7.79 32.48 -0.62
N GLY A 96 8.81 33.28 -0.32
CA GLY A 96 9.00 33.93 0.98
C GLY A 96 10.01 33.20 1.86
N HIS A 97 10.06 33.59 3.14
CA HIS A 97 10.97 33.02 4.13
C HIS A 97 10.23 32.73 5.44
N ILE A 98 10.48 31.55 6.01
CA ILE A 98 10.04 31.18 7.36
C ILE A 98 11.28 30.86 8.18
N THR A 99 11.39 31.47 9.36
CA THR A 99 12.38 31.11 10.38
C THR A 99 11.65 30.74 11.67
N VAL A 100 12.01 29.60 12.23
CA VAL A 100 11.49 29.08 13.49
C VAL A 100 12.68 28.91 14.44
N LEU A 101 12.61 29.47 15.65
CA LEU A 101 13.70 29.44 16.64
C LEU A 101 15.08 29.78 16.02
N GLY A 102 15.09 30.84 15.19
CA GLY A 102 16.30 31.37 14.54
C GLY A 102 16.78 30.67 13.26
N LYS A 103 16.18 29.54 12.84
CA LYS A 103 16.60 28.82 11.62
C LYS A 103 15.41 28.43 10.71
N PRO A 104 15.62 28.19 9.41
CA PRO A 104 14.55 27.70 8.54
C PRO A 104 14.03 26.32 8.98
N PRO A 105 12.71 26.04 8.89
CA PRO A 105 12.18 24.71 9.19
C PRO A 105 12.73 23.66 8.20
N ALA A 106 12.87 22.41 8.66
CA ALA A 106 13.48 21.31 7.92
C ALA A 106 14.95 21.55 7.49
N PHE A 107 15.65 22.51 8.12
CA PHE A 107 17.08 22.71 7.93
C PHE A 107 17.87 21.55 8.59
N PRO A 108 18.89 20.97 7.94
CA PRO A 108 19.64 19.86 8.54
C PRO A 108 20.29 20.27 9.87
N GLY A 109 20.09 19.49 10.94
CA GLY A 109 20.56 19.83 12.29
C GLY A 109 19.67 20.81 13.06
N HIS A 110 18.60 21.32 12.44
CA HIS A 110 17.54 22.05 13.12
C HIS A 110 16.48 21.02 13.53
N ASP A 111 16.35 20.74 14.83
CA ASP A 111 15.41 19.73 15.39
C ASP A 111 13.91 20.13 15.26
N ILE A 112 13.55 20.73 14.11
CA ILE A 112 12.23 21.19 13.68
C ILE A 112 12.09 20.82 12.19
N PRO A 113 11.35 19.76 11.85
CA PRO A 113 10.60 18.88 12.75
C PRO A 113 11.52 18.05 13.66
N GLY A 114 11.09 17.78 14.89
CA GLY A 114 11.88 17.04 15.88
C GLY A 114 11.59 17.41 17.33
N LYS A 115 12.63 17.34 18.16
CA LYS A 115 12.49 17.45 19.63
C LYS A 115 12.04 18.83 20.12
N LYS A 116 12.34 19.89 19.36
CA LYS A 116 12.09 21.27 19.76
C LYS A 116 10.63 21.71 19.57
N VAL A 117 9.86 21.00 18.74
CA VAL A 117 8.48 21.37 18.39
C VAL A 117 7.46 20.30 18.79
N GLY A 118 6.53 20.64 19.66
CA GLY A 118 5.34 19.84 19.93
C GLY A 118 4.24 20.22 18.96
N TYR A 119 3.65 19.24 18.27
CA TYR A 119 2.56 19.49 17.33
C TYR A 119 1.36 18.60 17.65
N MET A 120 0.20 19.23 17.76
CA MET A 120 -1.08 18.57 17.88
C MET A 120 -1.90 18.88 16.61
N PRO A 121 -2.13 17.89 15.73
CA PRO A 121 -2.92 18.08 14.54
C PRO A 121 -4.42 18.26 14.84
N GLN A 122 -5.16 18.71 13.81
CA GLN A 122 -6.62 18.84 13.88
C GLN A 122 -7.30 17.48 14.13
N GLU A 123 -6.91 16.46 13.36
CA GLU A 123 -7.28 15.06 13.65
C GLU A 123 -6.56 14.59 14.92
N LEU A 124 -7.18 13.70 15.69
CA LEU A 124 -6.59 13.23 16.95
C LEU A 124 -5.24 12.54 16.75
N ALA A 125 -5.05 11.86 15.60
CA ALA A 125 -3.84 11.13 15.23
C ALA A 125 -3.32 10.26 16.38
N LEU A 126 -4.18 9.37 16.88
CA LEU A 126 -3.90 8.39 17.93
C LEU A 126 -4.25 6.98 17.44
N TYR A 127 -3.46 5.98 17.86
CA TYR A 127 -3.76 4.58 17.57
C TYR A 127 -4.85 4.07 18.51
N ASN A 128 -5.99 3.67 17.94
CA ASN A 128 -7.17 3.23 18.70
C ASN A 128 -6.92 1.96 19.53
N GLU A 129 -6.02 1.10 19.06
CA GLU A 129 -5.66 -0.17 19.70
C GLU A 129 -4.68 0.01 20.87
N PHE A 130 -4.12 1.20 21.06
CA PHE A 130 -3.13 1.47 22.09
C PHE A 130 -3.78 1.84 23.41
N THR A 131 -3.08 1.57 24.50
CA THR A 131 -3.37 2.21 25.79
C THR A 131 -2.78 3.61 25.84
N ILE A 132 -3.20 4.42 26.83
CA ILE A 132 -2.56 5.71 27.11
C ILE A 132 -1.05 5.52 27.35
N SER A 133 -0.66 4.48 28.10
CA SER A 133 0.75 4.16 28.33
C SER A 133 1.51 3.76 27.07
N ASP A 134 0.90 2.95 26.19
CA ASP A 134 1.53 2.52 24.93
C ASP A 134 1.74 3.74 24.00
N THR A 135 0.74 4.63 23.94
CA THR A 135 0.76 5.86 23.14
C THR A 135 1.89 6.79 23.58
N LEU A 136 1.95 7.13 24.88
CA LEU A 136 2.99 8.02 25.39
C LEU A 136 4.38 7.37 25.32
N THR A 137 4.48 6.06 25.52
CA THR A 137 5.75 5.34 25.35
C THR A 137 6.24 5.35 23.90
N PHE A 138 5.33 5.17 22.95
CA PHE A 138 5.65 5.21 21.52
C PHE A 138 6.17 6.58 21.09
N PHE A 139 5.41 7.66 21.36
CA PHE A 139 5.84 9.01 21.02
C PHE A 139 7.11 9.41 21.77
N GLY A 140 7.28 8.99 23.03
CA GLY A 140 8.50 9.23 23.79
C GLY A 140 9.73 8.62 23.14
N ARG A 141 9.62 7.41 22.58
CA ARG A 141 10.71 6.75 21.85
C ARG A 141 11.05 7.41 20.53
N ILE A 142 10.05 7.86 19.76
CA ILE A 142 10.28 8.58 18.50
C ILE A 142 10.98 9.90 18.77
N HIS A 143 10.49 10.66 19.75
CA HIS A 143 11.12 11.89 20.24
C HIS A 143 12.43 11.64 20.99
N GLY A 144 12.81 10.37 21.19
CA GLY A 144 14.11 9.97 21.69
C GLY A 144 14.35 10.24 23.16
N LEU A 145 13.30 10.17 23.97
CA LEU A 145 13.36 10.11 25.42
C LEU A 145 13.80 8.72 25.88
N THR A 146 14.46 8.65 27.04
CA THR A 146 14.73 7.38 27.71
C THR A 146 13.45 6.81 28.33
N SER A 147 13.42 5.50 28.62
CA SER A 147 12.25 4.88 29.26
C SER A 147 11.94 5.50 30.63
N LYS A 148 12.97 5.94 31.37
CA LYS A 148 12.81 6.58 32.69
C LYS A 148 12.20 7.97 32.56
N GLU A 149 12.74 8.79 31.65
CA GLU A 149 12.18 10.12 31.34
C GLU A 149 10.72 10.02 30.86
N THR A 150 10.46 9.06 29.97
CA THR A 150 9.12 8.84 29.42
C THR A 150 8.12 8.48 30.53
N GLN A 151 8.51 7.61 31.47
CA GLN A 151 7.65 7.24 32.60
C GLN A 151 7.40 8.43 33.55
N ALA A 152 8.45 9.19 33.87
CA ALA A 152 8.33 10.36 34.74
C ALA A 152 7.42 11.43 34.12
N ARG A 153 7.61 11.73 32.82
CA ARG A 153 6.78 12.67 32.06
C ARG A 153 5.35 12.17 31.92
N MET A 154 5.15 10.87 31.66
CA MET A 154 3.82 10.27 31.57
C MET A 154 3.04 10.42 32.87
N ASN A 155 3.64 10.09 34.03
CA ASN A 155 2.97 10.25 35.31
C ASN A 155 2.56 11.71 35.55
N PHE A 156 3.47 12.65 35.30
CA PHE A 156 3.18 14.08 35.38
C PHE A 156 2.02 14.49 34.45
N LEU A 157 2.01 14.02 33.20
CA LEU A 157 0.99 14.38 32.22
C LEU A 157 -0.38 13.76 32.52
N ILE A 158 -0.41 12.55 33.09
CA ILE A 158 -1.65 11.91 33.53
C ILE A 158 -2.32 12.78 34.60
N ASP A 159 -1.57 13.22 35.61
CA ASP A 159 -2.09 14.07 36.69
C ASP A 159 -2.41 15.49 36.18
N PHE A 160 -1.56 16.05 35.32
CA PHE A 160 -1.70 17.40 34.80
C PHE A 160 -2.92 17.55 33.88
N LEU A 161 -3.14 16.57 33.00
CA LEU A 161 -4.24 16.57 32.02
C LEU A 161 -5.49 15.85 32.54
N ASP A 162 -5.47 15.31 33.76
CA ASP A 162 -6.57 14.55 34.35
C ASP A 162 -6.97 13.37 33.43
N LEU A 163 -5.97 12.64 32.95
CA LEU A 163 -6.18 11.48 32.09
C LEU A 163 -6.72 10.30 32.92
N PRO A 164 -7.56 9.43 32.32
CA PRO A 164 -7.96 8.21 32.99
C PRO A 164 -6.77 7.26 33.19
N GLN A 165 -7.03 6.09 33.77
CA GLN A 165 -6.00 5.12 34.07
C GLN A 165 -5.07 4.85 32.88
N LYS A 166 -3.76 4.73 33.14
CA LYS A 166 -2.73 4.50 32.11
C LYS A 166 -3.01 3.29 31.20
N THR A 167 -3.76 2.30 31.70
CA THR A 167 -4.13 1.05 31.02
C THR A 167 -5.38 1.18 30.16
N SER A 168 -6.11 2.30 30.21
CA SER A 168 -7.29 2.54 29.39
C SER A 168 -6.92 2.58 27.91
N LEU A 169 -7.72 1.89 27.08
CA LEU A 169 -7.56 1.85 25.63
C LEU A 169 -8.08 3.14 25.00
N VAL A 170 -7.37 3.67 24.01
CA VAL A 170 -7.72 4.91 23.30
C VAL A 170 -9.12 4.83 22.69
N ARG A 171 -9.49 3.69 22.09
CA ARG A 171 -10.84 3.50 21.51
C ARG A 171 -12.00 3.60 22.50
N ASN A 172 -11.74 3.38 23.80
CA ASN A 172 -12.77 3.43 24.86
C ASN A 172 -12.87 4.83 25.50
N LEU A 173 -12.00 5.75 25.13
CA LEU A 173 -11.97 7.10 25.67
C LEU A 173 -13.04 7.97 24.97
N SER A 174 -13.61 8.92 25.72
CA SER A 174 -14.44 9.97 25.10
C SER A 174 -13.61 10.85 24.17
N GLY A 175 -14.23 11.51 23.18
CA GLY A 175 -13.50 12.40 22.26
C GLY A 175 -12.67 13.47 22.97
N GLY A 176 -13.19 14.04 24.06
CA GLY A 176 -12.45 14.98 24.91
C GLY A 176 -11.27 14.34 25.66
N GLN A 177 -11.40 13.08 26.13
CA GLN A 177 -10.27 12.34 26.71
C GLN A 177 -9.20 12.00 25.65
N GLN A 178 -9.60 11.60 24.44
CA GLN A 178 -8.66 11.38 23.34
C GLN A 178 -7.92 12.66 22.97
N ARG A 179 -8.63 13.80 22.93
CA ARG A 179 -8.02 15.12 22.70
C ARG A 179 -6.97 15.45 23.75
N ARG A 180 -7.25 15.17 25.03
CA ARG A 180 -6.28 15.33 26.13
C ARG A 180 -5.08 14.40 26.01
N VAL A 181 -5.26 13.13 25.62
CA VAL A 181 -4.14 12.22 25.35
C VAL A 181 -3.28 12.73 24.19
N SER A 182 -3.90 13.24 23.13
CA SER A 182 -3.19 13.82 21.99
C SER A 182 -2.38 15.07 22.39
N LEU A 183 -2.94 15.94 23.24
CA LEU A 183 -2.20 17.06 23.83
C LEU A 183 -1.03 16.59 24.69
N GLY A 184 -1.24 15.55 25.52
CA GLY A 184 -0.18 14.94 26.34
C GLY A 184 0.99 14.41 25.50
N ALA A 185 0.70 13.76 24.37
CA ALA A 185 1.74 13.32 23.45
C ALA A 185 2.53 14.47 22.82
N ALA A 186 1.88 15.62 22.52
CA ALA A 186 2.59 16.82 22.02
C ALA A 186 3.47 17.49 23.09
N LEU A 187 3.06 17.42 24.36
CA LEU A 187 3.78 17.99 25.51
C LEU A 187 4.89 17.06 26.04
N LEU A 188 4.87 15.77 25.70
CA LEU A 188 5.71 14.74 26.30
C LEU A 188 7.20 15.08 26.28
N GLN A 189 7.69 15.58 25.16
CA GLN A 189 9.10 15.91 24.94
C GLN A 189 9.56 17.25 25.52
N ASN A 190 8.68 17.98 26.20
CA ASN A 190 8.95 19.33 26.74
C ASN A 190 9.48 20.30 25.66
N PRO A 191 8.69 20.55 24.59
CA PRO A 191 9.15 21.32 23.44
C PRO A 191 9.36 22.81 23.78
N GLU A 192 10.25 23.47 23.04
CA GLU A 192 10.46 24.93 23.09
C GLU A 192 9.32 25.68 22.36
N LEU A 193 8.74 25.04 21.35
CA LEU A 193 7.61 25.56 20.57
C LEU A 193 6.47 24.53 20.56
N LEU A 194 5.29 24.92 21.01
CA LEU A 194 4.09 24.09 20.98
C LEU A 194 3.07 24.68 20.00
N ILE A 195 2.67 23.90 19.01
CA ILE A 195 1.71 24.27 17.99
C ILE A 195 0.49 23.36 18.14
N LEU A 196 -0.67 23.96 18.33
CA LEU A 196 -1.94 23.26 18.51
C LEU A 196 -2.92 23.71 17.43
N ASP A 197 -3.36 22.77 16.60
CA ASP A 197 -4.36 23.01 15.56
C ASP A 197 -5.75 22.65 16.11
N GLU A 198 -6.60 23.66 16.32
CA GLU A 198 -7.95 23.54 16.90
C GLU A 198 -8.03 22.82 18.27
N PRO A 199 -7.22 23.18 19.28
CA PRO A 199 -7.17 22.45 20.56
C PRO A 199 -8.48 22.49 21.36
N THR A 200 -9.32 23.49 21.12
CA THR A 200 -10.53 23.80 21.91
C THR A 200 -11.78 23.03 21.47
N VAL A 201 -11.74 22.40 20.29
CA VAL A 201 -12.85 21.59 19.75
C VAL A 201 -12.96 20.28 20.55
N GLY A 202 -14.14 20.06 21.16
CA GLY A 202 -14.45 18.85 21.92
C GLY A 202 -13.84 18.77 23.33
N VAL A 203 -13.25 19.86 23.85
CA VAL A 203 -12.75 19.97 25.23
C VAL A 203 -13.69 20.87 26.04
N ASP A 204 -14.05 20.42 27.24
CA ASP A 204 -14.91 21.14 28.20
C ASP A 204 -14.42 22.59 28.44
N PRO A 205 -15.30 23.61 28.40
CA PRO A 205 -14.97 25.01 28.69
C PRO A 205 -14.25 25.23 30.04
N VAL A 206 -14.56 24.45 31.08
CA VAL A 206 -13.95 24.55 32.42
C VAL A 206 -12.51 24.04 32.42
N LEU A 207 -12.24 23.02 31.62
CA LEU A 207 -10.88 22.52 31.44
C LEU A 207 -10.06 23.46 30.55
N ARG A 208 -10.68 24.09 29.55
CA ARG A 208 -10.05 25.10 28.68
C ARG A 208 -9.45 26.23 29.50
N SER A 209 -10.21 26.82 30.43
CA SER A 209 -9.71 27.89 31.31
C SER A 209 -8.60 27.41 32.23
N LYS A 210 -8.72 26.20 32.81
CA LYS A 210 -7.68 25.59 33.66
C LYS A 210 -6.37 25.32 32.90
N TYR A 211 -6.44 24.88 31.64
CA TYR A 211 -5.25 24.62 30.82
C TYR A 211 -4.60 25.91 30.36
N VAL A 212 -5.37 26.87 29.84
CA VAL A 212 -4.85 28.17 29.44
C VAL A 212 -4.19 28.85 30.64
N TYR A 213 -4.87 28.88 31.80
CA TYR A 213 -4.33 29.43 33.05
C TYR A 213 -3.07 28.70 33.55
N ARG A 214 -2.99 27.37 33.42
CA ARG A 214 -1.80 26.62 33.82
C ARG A 214 -0.67 26.66 32.80
N LEU A 215 -0.98 26.88 31.52
CA LEU A 215 -0.03 27.14 30.42
C LEU A 215 0.47 28.60 30.45
N SER A 216 -0.33 29.51 30.99
CA SER A 216 0.01 30.89 31.31
C SER A 216 0.30 31.00 32.81
N SER A 217 1.41 30.46 33.29
CA SER A 217 1.87 30.78 34.65
C SER A 217 1.81 32.30 34.88
N PRO A 218 1.52 32.80 36.10
CA PRO A 218 1.17 34.20 36.39
C PRO A 218 2.26 35.26 36.15
N VAL A 219 3.34 34.90 35.43
CA VAL A 219 4.42 35.79 35.05
C VAL A 219 4.27 36.14 33.56
N SER A 220 3.55 37.23 33.28
CA SER A 220 3.68 38.05 32.06
C SER A 220 3.58 37.39 30.67
N CYS A 221 2.92 36.24 30.47
CA CYS A 221 2.69 35.76 29.11
C CYS A 221 1.63 36.67 28.43
N SER A 222 2.07 37.60 27.59
CA SER A 222 1.15 38.43 26.79
C SER A 222 0.50 37.58 25.70
N THR A 223 -0.82 37.69 25.59
CA THR A 223 -1.60 37.02 24.54
C THR A 223 -1.67 37.93 23.32
N ARG A 224 -1.25 37.43 22.16
CA ARG A 224 -1.42 38.09 20.86
C ARG A 224 -2.37 37.29 20.00
N VAL A 225 -3.13 38.00 19.17
CA VAL A 225 -4.10 37.39 18.27
C VAL A 225 -3.83 37.86 16.86
N GLY A 226 -3.85 36.92 15.92
CA GLY A 226 -3.81 37.16 14.48
C GLY A 226 -5.13 36.78 13.84
N LEU A 227 -5.73 37.72 13.11
CA LEU A 227 -6.99 37.51 12.40
C LEU A 227 -6.68 37.23 10.92
N MET A 228 -7.09 36.08 10.39
CA MET A 228 -6.69 35.60 9.06
C MET A 228 -7.90 35.35 8.15
N ARG A 229 -7.82 35.81 6.90
CA ARG A 229 -8.81 35.54 5.85
C ARG A 229 -8.16 35.47 4.47
N HIS A 230 -8.66 34.58 3.59
CA HIS A 230 -8.17 34.41 2.21
C HIS A 230 -6.63 34.32 2.08
N GLY A 231 -5.96 33.61 3.01
CA GLY A 231 -4.51 33.46 2.97
C GLY A 231 -3.70 34.67 3.43
N ARG A 232 -4.34 35.71 3.98
CA ARG A 232 -3.73 36.96 4.45
C ARG A 232 -4.05 37.22 5.92
N LEU A 233 -3.15 37.93 6.60
CA LEU A 233 -3.38 38.44 7.95
C LEU A 233 -4.06 39.82 7.84
N LEU A 234 -5.23 39.97 8.47
CA LEU A 234 -6.02 41.20 8.47
C LEU A 234 -5.57 42.15 9.58
N ALA A 235 -5.32 41.59 10.77
CA ALA A 235 -4.85 42.32 11.93
C ALA A 235 -4.00 41.41 12.82
N GLU A 236 -3.05 42.00 13.54
CA GLU A 236 -2.19 41.33 14.50
C GLU A 236 -1.96 42.23 15.72
N GLY A 237 -2.17 41.71 16.92
CA GLY A 237 -1.84 42.45 18.14
C GLY A 237 -2.48 41.86 19.40
N PRO A 238 -2.30 42.52 20.56
CA PRO A 238 -3.04 42.19 21.77
C PRO A 238 -4.55 42.34 21.55
N PRO A 239 -5.40 41.46 22.11
CA PRO A 239 -6.87 41.53 21.97
C PRO A 239 -7.44 42.93 22.23
N ASP A 240 -7.02 43.57 23.32
CA ASP A 240 -7.48 44.90 23.72
C ASP A 240 -7.10 45.99 22.70
N ALA A 241 -5.92 45.86 22.07
CA ALA A 241 -5.46 46.81 21.06
C ALA A 241 -6.27 46.66 19.77
N VAL A 242 -6.54 45.42 19.33
CA VAL A 242 -7.36 45.13 18.15
C VAL A 242 -8.80 45.60 18.36
N MET A 243 -9.36 45.38 19.55
CA MET A 243 -10.71 45.86 19.89
C MET A 243 -10.79 47.39 19.91
N LYS A 244 -9.79 48.07 20.49
CA LYS A 244 -9.72 49.55 20.51
C LYS A 244 -9.55 50.13 19.10
N GLN A 245 -8.70 49.53 18.26
CA GLN A 245 -8.44 50.00 16.90
C GLN A 245 -9.70 49.96 16.02
N HIS A 246 -10.61 49.02 16.27
CA HIS A 246 -11.85 48.85 15.51
C HIS A 246 -13.10 49.29 16.27
N CYS A 247 -12.96 49.97 17.41
CA CYS A 247 -14.07 50.45 18.26
C CYS A 247 -15.13 49.37 18.54
N ALA A 248 -14.70 48.13 18.78
CA ALA A 248 -15.58 46.98 18.97
C ALA A 248 -15.70 46.57 20.44
N THR A 249 -16.89 46.12 20.85
CA THR A 249 -17.17 45.62 22.21
C THR A 249 -16.67 44.20 22.44
N THR A 250 -16.52 43.41 21.37
CA THR A 250 -15.96 42.06 21.38
C THR A 250 -14.95 41.88 20.25
N LEU A 251 -14.00 40.97 20.45
CA LEU A 251 -13.04 40.57 19.41
C LEU A 251 -13.76 40.00 18.17
N GLU A 252 -14.88 39.32 18.39
CA GLU A 252 -15.74 38.74 17.36
C GLU A 252 -16.29 39.81 16.42
N HIS A 253 -16.80 40.91 17.00
CA HIS A 253 -17.34 42.02 16.26
C HIS A 253 -16.24 42.77 15.48
N ALA A 254 -15.05 42.95 16.08
CA ALA A 254 -13.88 43.49 15.37
C ALA A 254 -13.50 42.62 14.17
N PHE A 255 -13.56 41.29 14.34
CA PHE A 255 -13.25 40.35 13.27
C PHE A 255 -14.25 40.40 12.12
N LEU A 256 -15.56 40.48 12.41
CA LEU A 256 -16.61 40.60 11.39
C LEU A 256 -16.47 41.89 10.57
N GLN A 257 -16.19 43.02 11.21
CA GLN A 257 -15.96 44.29 10.50
C GLN A 257 -14.74 44.23 9.57
N LEU A 258 -13.64 43.63 10.04
CA LEU A 258 -12.44 43.41 9.22
C LEU A 258 -12.73 42.50 8.03
N CYS A 259 -13.56 41.47 8.24
CA CYS A 259 -14.03 40.58 7.19
C CYS A 259 -14.84 41.34 6.14
N GLU A 260 -15.87 42.09 6.51
CA GLU A 260 -16.70 42.87 5.59
C GLU A 260 -15.86 43.88 4.78
N THR A 261 -14.93 44.56 5.45
CA THR A 261 -14.01 45.50 4.79
C THR A 261 -13.13 44.79 3.76
N SER A 262 -12.62 43.60 4.08
CA SER A 262 -11.81 42.82 3.13
C SER A 262 -12.59 42.39 1.90
N ASP A 263 -13.85 41.97 2.05
CA ASP A 263 -14.69 41.54 0.93
C ASP A 263 -15.07 42.71 0.01
N GLN A 264 -15.29 43.90 0.57
CA GLN A 264 -15.53 45.11 -0.22
C GLN A 264 -14.29 45.54 -1.02
N VAL A 265 -13.09 45.34 -0.48
CA VAL A 265 -11.83 45.64 -1.19
C VAL A 265 -11.59 44.65 -2.33
N ASP A 266 -11.83 43.36 -2.10
CA ASP A 266 -11.63 42.34 -3.13
C ASP A 266 -12.71 42.44 -4.22
N SER A 267 -13.98 42.70 -3.89
CA SER A 267 -15.05 42.94 -4.88
C SER A 267 -14.83 44.22 -5.71
N LYS A 268 -14.23 45.28 -5.13
CA LYS A 268 -13.80 46.48 -5.89
C LYS A 268 -12.63 46.20 -6.84
N ARG A 269 -11.74 45.25 -6.50
CA ARG A 269 -10.65 44.81 -7.40
C ARG A 269 -11.18 43.97 -8.56
N ASP A 270 -12.20 43.15 -8.31
CA ASP A 270 -12.82 42.33 -9.36
C ASP A 270 -13.78 43.15 -10.26
N SER A 271 -14.30 44.28 -9.79
CA SER A 271 -15.18 45.19 -10.56
C SER A 271 -14.47 46.37 -11.23
N SER A 272 -13.18 46.59 -10.99
CA SER A 272 -12.38 47.65 -11.62
C SER A 272 -11.64 47.21 -12.89
N SER A 273 -12.11 46.15 -13.55
CA SER A 273 -11.85 45.88 -14.96
C SER A 273 -13.09 46.19 -15.80
N PRO A 274 -13.22 47.39 -16.40
CA PRO A 274 -14.21 47.63 -17.44
C PRO A 274 -13.64 47.22 -18.79
N ASP A 275 -14.34 46.28 -19.42
CA ASP A 275 -14.20 45.88 -20.81
C ASP A 275 -14.67 47.01 -21.77
N GLY A 276 -14.10 47.07 -22.97
CA GLY A 276 -14.67 47.87 -24.06
C GLY A 276 -13.69 48.55 -25.03
N THR A 277 -13.02 47.80 -25.91
CA THR A 277 -13.03 48.12 -27.36
C THR A 277 -12.50 46.93 -28.18
N LEU A 278 -13.42 46.23 -28.83
CA LEU A 278 -13.17 45.31 -29.92
C LEU A 278 -12.98 46.12 -31.21
N ASP A 279 -11.78 46.08 -31.82
CA ASP A 279 -11.67 45.74 -33.25
C ASP A 279 -10.24 45.33 -33.68
N LYS A 280 -10.19 44.11 -34.23
CA LYS A 280 -9.29 43.56 -35.25
C LYS A 280 -7.79 43.95 -35.28
N SER A 281 -6.94 42.97 -34.96
CA SER A 281 -6.00 42.39 -35.94
C SER A 281 -5.25 41.15 -35.41
N GLN A 282 -5.32 40.08 -36.21
CA GLN A 282 -4.31 39.04 -36.45
C GLN A 282 -3.95 38.00 -35.36
N SER A 283 -4.60 36.83 -35.50
CA SER A 283 -4.01 35.48 -35.63
C SER A 283 -2.72 35.11 -34.88
N PHE A 284 -2.90 34.15 -33.96
CA PHE A 284 -2.09 32.93 -33.72
C PHE A 284 -0.81 32.74 -34.57
N GLU A 285 0.36 32.61 -33.93
CA GLU A 285 1.04 31.32 -33.68
C GLU A 285 2.38 31.47 -32.94
N ASN A 286 2.72 30.39 -32.23
CA ASN A 286 4.02 29.97 -31.69
C ASN A 286 4.53 30.50 -30.35
N GLY A 287 4.78 29.53 -29.47
CA GLY A 287 5.43 29.69 -28.18
C GLY A 287 6.94 29.83 -28.27
N LYS A 288 7.50 30.34 -27.18
CA LYS A 288 8.81 30.00 -26.62
C LYS A 288 8.93 30.66 -25.25
N ASP A 289 9.74 30.03 -24.41
CA ASP A 289 10.19 30.45 -23.10
C ASP A 289 10.39 31.96 -22.97
N GLU A 290 10.06 32.54 -21.81
CA GLU A 290 10.95 33.51 -21.18
C GLU A 290 10.66 33.70 -19.69
N SER A 291 11.50 33.05 -18.90
CA SER A 291 11.88 33.44 -17.56
C SER A 291 12.77 34.68 -17.60
N GLN A 292 12.28 35.87 -17.24
CA GLN A 292 13.09 36.94 -16.64
C GLN A 292 12.22 37.84 -15.74
N PRO A 293 12.65 38.18 -14.51
CA PRO A 293 11.99 39.19 -13.70
C PRO A 293 12.51 40.60 -14.08
N ILE A 294 11.57 41.52 -14.29
CA ILE A 294 11.85 42.94 -14.51
C ILE A 294 12.37 43.57 -13.22
N LEU A 295 13.54 44.21 -13.32
CA LEU A 295 14.20 45.03 -12.32
C LEU A 295 13.33 46.22 -11.87
N GLY A 296 13.38 46.54 -10.57
CA GLY A 296 13.21 47.93 -10.12
C GLY A 296 12.29 48.16 -8.92
N VAL A 297 12.60 47.63 -7.73
CA VAL A 297 12.20 48.26 -6.46
C VAL A 297 13.35 48.18 -5.47
N ARG A 298 13.78 49.35 -4.97
CA ARG A 298 14.85 49.54 -3.98
C ARG A 298 14.60 48.69 -2.73
N SER A 299 15.56 47.85 -2.39
CA SER A 299 15.69 47.16 -1.11
C SER A 299 16.03 48.15 0.04
N PRO A 300 15.42 48.02 1.23
CA PRO A 300 15.94 48.64 2.45
C PRO A 300 17.27 47.97 2.87
N PRO A 301 18.09 48.61 3.74
CA PRO A 301 19.50 48.25 3.91
C PRO A 301 19.68 46.91 4.62
N ALA A 302 20.84 46.32 4.34
CA ALA A 302 21.26 44.97 4.66
C ALA A 302 21.06 44.55 6.13
N GLU A 303 20.29 43.48 6.33
CA GLU A 303 20.52 42.52 7.42
C GLU A 303 21.06 41.22 6.81
N GLU A 304 22.10 40.70 7.44
CA GLU A 304 22.99 39.64 6.99
C GLU A 304 22.26 38.41 6.43
N ASN A 305 22.51 38.12 5.15
CA ASN A 305 22.22 36.82 4.57
C ASN A 305 23.11 35.77 5.24
N LEU A 306 22.56 35.04 6.22
CA LEU A 306 23.13 33.81 6.77
C LEU A 306 23.22 32.74 5.65
N LYS A 307 24.29 32.80 4.85
CA LYS A 307 24.73 31.70 3.96
C LYS A 307 25.27 30.57 4.84
N CYS A 308 24.38 29.78 5.41
CA CYS A 308 24.75 28.59 6.17
C CYS A 308 24.97 27.42 5.18
N SER A 309 26.22 27.27 4.70
CA SER A 309 26.62 26.12 3.88
C SER A 309 26.70 24.89 4.78
N VAL A 310 25.80 23.93 4.57
CA VAL A 310 25.74 22.69 5.37
C VAL A 310 26.59 21.61 4.74
N ASP A 311 27.50 21.08 5.53
CA ASP A 311 28.39 19.98 5.18
C ASP A 311 27.60 18.69 4.82
N TRP A 312 27.95 18.04 3.71
CA TRP A 312 27.15 16.96 3.11
C TRP A 312 26.99 15.74 4.05
N LYS A 313 27.96 15.52 4.95
CA LYS A 313 27.93 14.48 6.00
C LYS A 313 26.82 14.71 7.03
N VAL A 314 26.46 15.96 7.30
CA VAL A 314 25.36 16.32 8.19
C VAL A 314 24.01 16.07 7.49
N ARG A 315 23.92 16.39 6.19
CA ARG A 315 22.75 16.08 5.37
C ARG A 315 22.50 14.56 5.28
N ALA A 316 23.55 13.75 5.11
CA ALA A 316 23.42 12.29 5.07
C ALA A 316 23.01 11.65 6.41
N ARG A 317 23.57 12.13 7.54
CA ARG A 317 23.21 11.64 8.89
C ARG A 317 21.77 11.94 9.30
N HIS A 318 21.17 13.00 8.74
CA HIS A 318 19.74 13.31 8.92
C HIS A 318 18.81 12.54 7.98
N VAL A 319 19.33 11.94 6.90
CA VAL A 319 18.53 11.14 5.96
C VAL A 319 18.48 9.67 6.38
N LEU A 320 19.53 9.17 7.04
CA LEU A 320 19.55 7.79 7.52
C LEU A 320 18.67 7.62 8.76
N PRO A 321 17.83 6.57 8.79
CA PRO A 321 16.96 6.33 9.91
C PRO A 321 17.75 5.92 11.14
N LYS A 322 17.40 6.52 12.28
CA LYS A 322 17.95 6.11 13.58
C LYS A 322 17.34 4.76 13.94
N TRP A 323 18.17 3.76 14.27
CA TRP A 323 17.75 2.42 14.73
C TRP A 323 16.65 2.45 15.80
N ARG A 324 16.71 3.44 16.70
CA ARG A 324 15.68 3.67 17.71
C ARG A 324 14.29 3.92 17.14
N ASN A 325 14.18 4.70 16.06
CA ASN A 325 12.90 5.02 15.42
C ASN A 325 12.33 3.76 14.74
N ILE A 326 13.20 2.97 14.10
CA ILE A 326 12.83 1.65 13.53
C ILE A 326 12.32 0.70 14.61
N ALA A 327 13.04 0.59 15.72
CA ALA A 327 12.61 -0.22 16.85
C ALA A 327 11.27 0.28 17.43
N ALA A 328 11.05 1.59 17.51
CA ALA A 328 9.78 2.16 17.96
C ALA A 328 8.61 1.78 17.04
N LEU A 329 8.79 1.86 15.72
CA LEU A 329 7.78 1.46 14.75
C LEU A 329 7.54 -0.05 14.70
N MET A 330 8.57 -0.88 14.87
CA MET A 330 8.39 -2.33 15.01
C MET A 330 7.59 -2.67 16.27
N ILE A 331 7.90 -2.02 17.39
CA ILE A 331 7.18 -2.23 18.65
C ILE A 331 5.74 -1.72 18.52
N LYS A 332 5.51 -0.60 17.82
CA LYS A 332 4.17 -0.12 17.47
C LYS A 332 3.37 -1.24 16.80
N THR A 333 3.93 -1.79 15.74
CA THR A 333 3.32 -2.86 14.97
C THR A 333 3.04 -4.09 15.84
N LEU A 334 4.00 -4.52 16.65
CA LEU A 334 3.85 -5.72 17.49
C LEU A 334 2.79 -5.54 18.59
N VAL A 335 2.71 -4.36 19.20
CA VAL A 335 1.65 -4.02 20.18
C VAL A 335 0.29 -4.04 19.49
N ARG A 336 0.17 -3.43 18.30
CA ARG A 336 -1.07 -3.41 17.51
C ARG A 336 -1.52 -4.83 17.15
N MET A 337 -0.59 -5.66 16.67
CA MET A 337 -0.81 -7.08 16.38
C MET A 337 -1.34 -7.81 17.61
N LYS A 338 -0.64 -7.77 18.75
CA LYS A 338 -1.03 -8.48 19.98
C LYS A 338 -2.43 -8.08 20.49
N ARG A 339 -2.86 -6.85 20.23
CA ARG A 339 -4.16 -6.31 20.68
C ARG A 339 -5.31 -6.62 19.72
N MET A 340 -5.03 -7.04 18.48
CA MET A 340 -6.05 -7.42 17.48
C MET A 340 -5.97 -8.91 17.11
N PRO A 341 -6.22 -9.84 18.07
CA PRO A 341 -6.07 -11.27 17.81
C PRO A 341 -7.04 -11.79 16.74
N GLY A 342 -8.24 -11.20 16.60
CA GLY A 342 -9.20 -11.59 15.57
C GLY A 342 -8.73 -11.29 14.15
N SER A 343 -8.23 -10.06 13.91
CA SER A 343 -7.67 -9.65 12.62
C SER A 343 -6.42 -10.46 12.28
N LEU A 344 -5.54 -10.69 13.26
CA LEU A 344 -4.39 -11.59 13.10
C LEU A 344 -4.81 -13.01 12.72
N CYS A 345 -5.75 -13.59 13.47
CA CYS A 345 -6.24 -14.94 13.19
C CYS A 345 -6.74 -15.04 11.77
N PHE A 346 -7.57 -14.09 11.32
CA PHE A 346 -8.03 -14.05 9.93
C PHE A 346 -6.88 -13.88 8.93
N GLN A 347 -5.95 -12.97 9.19
CA GLN A 347 -4.80 -12.72 8.33
C GLN A 347 -3.84 -13.92 8.20
N PHE A 348 -3.70 -14.74 9.23
CA PHE A 348 -2.86 -15.94 9.22
C PHE A 348 -3.60 -17.19 8.73
N LEU A 349 -4.85 -17.36 9.15
CA LEU A 349 -5.65 -18.54 8.87
C LEU A 349 -6.21 -18.51 7.44
N LEU A 350 -6.65 -17.35 6.94
CA LEU A 350 -7.25 -17.25 5.62
C LEU A 350 -6.28 -17.69 4.50
N PRO A 351 -5.00 -17.28 4.46
CA PRO A 351 -4.08 -17.75 3.44
C PRO A 351 -3.83 -19.26 3.53
N VAL A 352 -3.77 -19.82 4.75
CA VAL A 352 -3.60 -21.26 4.93
C VAL A 352 -4.85 -22.04 4.55
N ILE A 353 -6.04 -21.54 4.86
CA ILE A 353 -7.30 -22.11 4.37
C ILE A 353 -7.33 -22.06 2.84
N GLN A 354 -6.99 -20.92 2.23
CA GLN A 354 -6.96 -20.75 0.78
C GLN A 354 -6.00 -21.75 0.13
N VAL A 355 -4.75 -21.82 0.60
CA VAL A 355 -3.74 -22.76 0.07
C VAL A 355 -4.18 -24.20 0.30
N SER A 356 -4.69 -24.55 1.48
CA SER A 356 -5.15 -25.91 1.79
C SER A 356 -6.34 -26.32 0.92
N LEU A 357 -7.33 -25.44 0.73
CA LEU A 357 -8.47 -25.69 -0.16
C LEU A 357 -8.03 -25.88 -1.60
N ILE A 358 -7.09 -25.05 -2.09
CA ILE A 358 -6.54 -25.21 -3.44
C ILE A 358 -5.82 -26.55 -3.59
N CYS A 359 -4.96 -26.91 -2.64
CA CYS A 359 -4.26 -28.19 -2.66
C CYS A 359 -5.23 -29.38 -2.63
N LEU A 360 -6.29 -29.31 -1.81
CA LEU A 360 -7.31 -30.36 -1.70
C LEU A 360 -8.19 -30.48 -2.95
N CYS A 361 -8.59 -29.36 -3.54
CA CYS A 361 -9.54 -29.35 -4.66
C CYS A 361 -8.87 -29.55 -6.03
N VAL A 362 -7.63 -29.10 -6.20
CA VAL A 362 -6.99 -29.00 -7.52
C VAL A 362 -5.63 -29.70 -7.56
N GLY A 363 -5.05 -30.10 -6.42
CA GLY A 363 -3.68 -30.63 -6.36
C GLY A 363 -3.54 -32.14 -6.63
N GLY A 364 -4.61 -32.92 -6.57
CA GLY A 364 -4.58 -34.37 -6.75
C GLY A 364 -4.94 -34.84 -8.16
N ASP A 365 -4.57 -36.08 -8.49
CA ASP A 365 -5.04 -36.73 -9.72
C ASP A 365 -6.57 -36.88 -9.70
N PRO A 366 -7.27 -36.54 -10.80
CA PRO A 366 -8.71 -36.68 -10.85
C PRO A 366 -9.12 -38.15 -10.76
N LYS A 367 -10.08 -38.47 -9.88
CA LYS A 367 -10.60 -39.82 -9.65
C LYS A 367 -12.10 -39.90 -9.87
N GLY A 368 -12.59 -41.06 -10.30
CA GLY A 368 -14.03 -41.34 -10.41
C GLY A 368 -14.70 -40.73 -11.64
N ILE A 369 -13.94 -40.47 -12.72
CA ILE A 369 -14.50 -39.91 -13.95
C ILE A 369 -15.18 -41.03 -14.73
N GLN A 370 -16.50 -40.92 -14.95
CA GLN A 370 -17.26 -41.89 -15.73
C GLN A 370 -16.99 -41.70 -17.23
N VAL A 371 -16.48 -42.76 -17.86
CA VAL A 371 -16.17 -42.82 -19.29
C VAL A 371 -16.95 -43.99 -19.89
N ALA A 372 -17.76 -43.68 -20.90
CA ALA A 372 -18.52 -44.66 -21.63
C ALA A 372 -17.63 -45.38 -22.64
N ILE A 373 -17.70 -46.71 -22.64
CA ILE A 373 -16.89 -47.58 -23.50
C ILE A 373 -17.80 -48.29 -24.48
N VAL A 374 -17.50 -48.13 -25.76
CA VAL A 374 -18.16 -48.83 -26.86
C VAL A 374 -17.17 -49.83 -27.44
N ASN A 375 -17.20 -51.06 -26.92
CA ASN A 375 -16.38 -52.17 -27.39
C ASN A 375 -17.26 -53.29 -27.97
N ASN A 376 -17.09 -53.59 -29.26
CA ASN A 376 -17.83 -54.66 -29.95
C ASN A 376 -17.03 -55.98 -30.02
N GLU A 377 -15.77 -56.00 -29.57
CA GLU A 377 -14.96 -57.22 -29.51
C GLU A 377 -15.17 -57.92 -28.17
N THR A 378 -15.62 -59.18 -28.21
CA THR A 378 -15.92 -59.98 -27.01
C THR A 378 -14.80 -60.96 -26.65
N SER A 379 -13.76 -61.08 -27.48
CA SER A 379 -12.66 -62.02 -27.22
C SER A 379 -11.74 -61.50 -26.10
N PRO A 380 -11.43 -62.32 -25.09
CA PRO A 380 -10.57 -61.91 -23.97
C PRO A 380 -9.10 -61.69 -24.39
N SER A 381 -8.69 -62.22 -25.54
CA SER A 381 -7.39 -62.00 -26.16
C SER A 381 -7.33 -60.77 -27.08
N ALA A 382 -8.43 -60.03 -27.22
CA ALA A 382 -8.48 -58.83 -28.04
C ALA A 382 -7.54 -57.73 -27.51
N PHE A 383 -6.92 -56.98 -28.42
CA PHE A 383 -6.14 -55.80 -28.06
C PHE A 383 -6.99 -54.72 -27.40
N SER A 384 -8.27 -54.62 -27.76
CA SER A 384 -9.25 -53.72 -27.15
C SER A 384 -9.42 -54.00 -25.64
N GLN A 385 -9.69 -55.26 -25.28
CA GLN A 385 -9.85 -55.66 -23.88
C GLN A 385 -8.55 -55.54 -23.08
N SER A 386 -7.40 -55.85 -23.70
CA SER A 386 -6.10 -55.66 -23.06
C SER A 386 -5.78 -54.18 -22.82
N PHE A 387 -6.19 -53.28 -23.72
CA PHE A 387 -6.04 -51.84 -23.52
C PHE A 387 -6.96 -51.33 -22.40
N LEU A 388 -8.22 -51.79 -22.34
CA LEU A 388 -9.14 -51.46 -21.24
C LEU A 388 -8.62 -51.93 -19.88
N SER A 389 -7.94 -53.08 -19.82
CA SER A 389 -7.28 -53.54 -18.59
C SER A 389 -6.04 -52.73 -18.21
N PHE A 390 -5.44 -52.03 -19.17
CA PHE A 390 -4.30 -51.12 -18.93
C PHE A 390 -4.77 -49.75 -18.41
N LEU A 391 -6.04 -49.38 -18.67
CA LEU A 391 -6.65 -48.20 -18.07
C LEU A 391 -7.01 -48.48 -16.61
N ASP A 392 -6.47 -47.67 -15.71
CA ASP A 392 -6.72 -47.80 -14.28
C ASP A 392 -8.16 -47.42 -13.93
N ASN A 393 -8.91 -48.37 -13.36
CA ASN A 393 -10.27 -48.16 -12.88
C ASN A 393 -10.36 -47.20 -11.68
N SER A 394 -9.23 -46.86 -11.05
CA SER A 394 -9.21 -45.90 -9.93
C SER A 394 -9.37 -44.44 -10.38
N SER A 395 -8.87 -44.10 -11.57
CA SER A 395 -8.98 -42.75 -12.15
C SER A 395 -10.18 -42.64 -13.09
N VAL A 396 -10.38 -43.66 -13.94
CA VAL A 396 -11.44 -43.72 -14.96
C VAL A 396 -12.42 -44.83 -14.64
N GLN A 397 -13.67 -44.48 -14.31
CA GLN A 397 -14.75 -45.44 -14.16
C GLN A 397 -15.28 -45.84 -15.53
N GLN A 398 -14.95 -47.07 -15.91
CA GLN A 398 -15.27 -47.68 -17.19
C GLN A 398 -16.72 -48.20 -17.21
N VAL A 399 -17.59 -47.63 -18.07
CA VAL A 399 -18.99 -48.05 -18.23
C VAL A 399 -19.21 -48.57 -19.64
N ASN A 400 -19.40 -49.88 -19.80
CA ASN A 400 -19.64 -50.50 -21.12
C ASN A 400 -21.07 -50.24 -21.58
N LEU A 401 -21.24 -49.63 -22.74
CA LEU A 401 -22.54 -49.24 -23.31
C LEU A 401 -22.61 -49.53 -24.81
N SER A 402 -23.82 -49.60 -25.35
CA SER A 402 -24.00 -49.63 -26.80
C SER A 402 -23.66 -48.28 -27.43
N HIS A 403 -23.33 -48.28 -28.73
CA HIS A 403 -23.00 -47.04 -29.44
C HIS A 403 -24.12 -46.00 -29.40
N LYS A 404 -25.41 -46.37 -29.31
CA LYS A 404 -26.49 -45.37 -29.22
C LYS A 404 -26.58 -44.76 -27.83
N GLU A 405 -26.57 -45.61 -26.80
CA GLU A 405 -26.66 -45.19 -25.39
C GLU A 405 -25.44 -44.36 -24.96
N ALA A 406 -24.25 -44.72 -25.44
CA ALA A 406 -23.02 -43.98 -25.15
C ALA A 406 -23.08 -42.53 -25.66
N PHE A 407 -23.61 -42.33 -26.88
CA PHE A 407 -23.73 -41.01 -27.48
C PHE A 407 -24.92 -40.20 -26.93
N GLU A 408 -26.04 -40.85 -26.62
CA GLU A 408 -27.16 -40.21 -25.89
C GLU A 408 -26.73 -39.81 -24.48
N GLY A 409 -25.96 -40.66 -23.78
CA GLY A 409 -25.44 -40.39 -22.45
C GLY A 409 -24.44 -39.23 -22.42
N ILE A 410 -23.57 -39.08 -23.44
CA ILE A 410 -22.76 -37.84 -23.57
C ILE A 410 -23.68 -36.63 -23.76
N TYR A 411 -24.65 -36.71 -24.67
CA TYR A 411 -25.53 -35.59 -24.99
C TYR A 411 -26.34 -35.12 -23.77
N ASN A 412 -26.72 -36.06 -22.90
CA ASN A 412 -27.41 -35.80 -21.65
C ASN A 412 -26.48 -35.40 -20.49
N GLY A 413 -25.16 -35.42 -20.69
CA GLY A 413 -24.15 -35.09 -19.67
C GLY A 413 -23.93 -36.19 -18.61
N GLU A 414 -24.32 -37.43 -18.90
CA GLU A 414 -24.15 -38.59 -18.01
C GLU A 414 -22.70 -39.11 -17.99
N TYR A 415 -21.97 -38.95 -19.09
CA TYR A 415 -20.58 -39.41 -19.23
C TYR A 415 -19.67 -38.29 -19.72
N TRP A 416 -18.44 -38.24 -19.19
CA TRP A 416 -17.46 -37.19 -19.51
C TRP A 416 -16.77 -37.40 -20.86
N SER A 417 -16.68 -38.65 -21.33
CA SER A 417 -16.08 -39.03 -22.61
C SER A 417 -16.58 -40.39 -23.07
N VAL A 418 -16.56 -40.63 -24.37
CA VAL A 418 -16.78 -41.94 -24.99
C VAL A 418 -15.50 -42.43 -25.63
N ILE A 419 -15.14 -43.67 -25.34
CA ILE A 419 -14.06 -44.41 -25.98
C ILE A 419 -14.70 -45.51 -26.84
N GLY A 420 -14.65 -45.34 -28.15
CA GLY A 420 -15.17 -46.30 -29.12
C GLY A 420 -14.06 -47.05 -29.83
N PHE A 421 -14.14 -48.37 -29.84
CA PHE A 421 -13.27 -49.22 -30.65
C PHE A 421 -13.93 -49.48 -32.02
N GLY A 422 -13.12 -49.50 -33.09
CA GLY A 422 -13.60 -49.95 -34.39
C GLY A 422 -14.12 -51.39 -34.33
N LYS A 423 -15.12 -51.73 -35.17
CA LYS A 423 -15.84 -53.02 -35.12
C LYS A 423 -14.93 -54.27 -35.17
N ASN A 424 -13.77 -54.19 -35.83
CA ASN A 424 -12.76 -55.25 -35.91
C ASN A 424 -11.37 -54.70 -35.52
N PHE A 425 -11.30 -53.98 -34.39
CA PHE A 425 -10.11 -53.26 -33.93
C PHE A 425 -8.85 -54.13 -33.91
N THR A 426 -8.90 -55.30 -33.28
CA THR A 426 -7.76 -56.21 -33.14
C THR A 426 -7.27 -56.72 -34.51
N SER A 427 -8.19 -57.12 -35.39
CA SER A 427 -7.86 -57.60 -36.74
C SER A 427 -7.23 -56.50 -37.59
N TYR A 428 -7.81 -55.30 -37.57
CA TYR A 428 -7.30 -54.17 -38.35
C TYR A 428 -6.00 -53.61 -37.81
N LEU A 429 -5.82 -53.56 -36.49
CA LEU A 429 -4.54 -53.20 -35.88
C LEU A 429 -3.44 -54.21 -36.27
N THR A 430 -3.75 -55.50 -36.26
CA THR A 430 -2.81 -56.55 -36.72
C THR A 430 -2.48 -56.41 -38.20
N LYS A 431 -3.46 -56.08 -39.06
CA LYS A 431 -3.19 -55.79 -40.49
C LYS A 431 -2.30 -54.57 -40.69
N ARG A 432 -2.49 -53.52 -39.88
CA ARG A 432 -1.62 -52.33 -39.86
C ARG A 432 -0.19 -52.65 -39.44
N MET A 433 0.01 -53.68 -38.61
CA MET A 433 1.34 -54.14 -38.19
C MET A 433 2.07 -54.94 -39.27
N LEU A 434 1.34 -55.79 -40.01
CA LEU A 434 1.93 -56.72 -40.96
C LEU A 434 2.13 -56.13 -42.36
N GLN A 435 1.35 -55.11 -42.73
CA GLN A 435 1.33 -54.54 -44.08
C GLN A 435 1.87 -53.11 -44.09
N ARG A 436 2.79 -52.81 -45.01
CA ARG A 436 3.37 -51.45 -45.18
C ARG A 436 2.38 -50.44 -45.76
N GLN A 437 1.39 -50.90 -46.54
CA GLN A 437 0.35 -50.06 -47.11
C GLN A 437 -1.01 -50.66 -46.79
N VAL A 438 -1.89 -49.84 -46.22
CA VAL A 438 -3.19 -50.25 -45.70
C VAL A 438 -4.24 -49.22 -46.13
N SER A 439 -5.45 -49.68 -46.45
CA SER A 439 -6.54 -48.77 -46.84
C SER A 439 -7.01 -47.90 -45.67
N GLN A 440 -7.61 -46.76 -45.98
CA GLN A 440 -8.11 -45.82 -44.97
C GLN A 440 -9.17 -46.45 -44.05
N GLU A 441 -9.94 -47.42 -44.55
CA GLU A 441 -10.91 -48.20 -43.76
C GLU A 441 -10.24 -49.07 -42.70
N ILE A 442 -9.11 -49.70 -43.04
CA ILE A 442 -8.31 -50.49 -42.11
C ILE A 442 -7.67 -49.58 -41.06
N ILE A 443 -7.24 -48.38 -41.47
CA ILE A 443 -6.73 -47.37 -40.54
C ILE A 443 -7.84 -46.91 -39.57
N ASP A 444 -9.06 -46.63 -40.05
CA ASP A 444 -10.16 -46.16 -39.20
C ASP A 444 -10.72 -47.26 -38.29
N GLY A 445 -10.83 -48.48 -38.80
CA GLY A 445 -11.29 -49.65 -38.05
C GLY A 445 -10.29 -50.15 -37.03
N GLY A 446 -8.99 -49.93 -37.25
CA GLY A 446 -7.91 -50.23 -36.31
C GLY A 446 -7.53 -49.05 -35.41
N SER A 447 -8.38 -48.03 -35.29
CA SER A 447 -8.18 -46.88 -34.39
C SER A 447 -9.25 -46.83 -33.30
N ILE A 448 -8.86 -46.27 -32.17
CA ILE A 448 -9.71 -45.91 -31.03
C ILE A 448 -10.20 -44.49 -31.25
N HIS A 449 -11.52 -44.33 -31.18
CA HIS A 449 -12.19 -43.05 -31.33
C HIS A 449 -12.51 -42.51 -29.94
N VAL A 450 -11.93 -41.38 -29.57
CA VAL A 450 -12.24 -40.70 -28.31
C VAL A 450 -13.09 -39.48 -28.62
N CYS A 451 -14.27 -39.40 -28.01
CA CYS A 451 -15.23 -38.32 -28.16
C CYS A 451 -15.47 -37.68 -26.78
N PRO A 452 -14.82 -36.53 -26.47
CA PRO A 452 -15.04 -35.83 -25.22
C PRO A 452 -16.34 -35.00 -25.27
N ASP A 453 -16.95 -34.75 -24.10
CA ASP A 453 -18.06 -33.81 -23.97
C ASP A 453 -17.62 -32.35 -24.25
N PHE A 454 -18.54 -31.50 -24.70
CA PHE A 454 -18.34 -30.10 -25.08
C PHE A 454 -17.71 -29.26 -23.95
N PHE A 455 -18.06 -29.54 -22.70
CA PHE A 455 -17.46 -28.88 -21.52
C PHE A 455 -15.98 -29.28 -21.32
N LEU A 456 -15.60 -30.47 -21.80
CA LEU A 456 -14.27 -31.06 -21.70
C LEU A 456 -13.45 -30.95 -22.99
N LYS A 457 -13.76 -29.94 -23.83
CA LYS A 457 -12.92 -29.54 -24.98
C LYS A 457 -11.44 -29.25 -24.61
N LYS A 458 -11.05 -29.26 -23.32
CA LYS A 458 -9.69 -28.93 -22.85
C LYS A 458 -8.83 -30.13 -22.39
N GLN A 459 -7.97 -30.55 -23.31
CA GLN A 459 -6.53 -30.85 -23.21
C GLN A 459 -5.94 -31.88 -22.21
N MET A 460 -6.40 -32.06 -20.96
CA MET A 460 -5.70 -32.94 -20.00
C MET A 460 -5.91 -34.44 -20.29
N HIS A 461 -7.14 -34.86 -20.61
CA HIS A 461 -7.46 -36.26 -20.90
C HIS A 461 -6.80 -36.76 -22.18
N HIS A 462 -6.71 -35.92 -23.22
CA HIS A 462 -6.10 -36.31 -24.49
C HIS A 462 -4.63 -36.71 -24.33
N LEU A 463 -3.87 -36.00 -23.50
CA LEU A 463 -2.46 -36.31 -23.28
C LEU A 463 -2.29 -37.60 -22.43
N CYS A 464 -3.07 -37.76 -21.36
CA CYS A 464 -3.03 -38.97 -20.54
C CYS A 464 -3.45 -40.22 -21.34
N PHE A 465 -4.53 -40.15 -22.13
CA PHE A 465 -4.94 -41.27 -22.97
C PHE A 465 -3.92 -41.59 -24.07
N ALA A 466 -3.32 -40.57 -24.69
CA ALA A 466 -2.25 -40.79 -25.67
C ALA A 466 -1.01 -41.43 -25.05
N LEU A 467 -0.59 -40.99 -23.85
CA LEU A 467 0.53 -41.56 -23.11
C LEU A 467 0.24 -42.99 -22.63
N CYS A 468 -0.97 -43.27 -22.10
CA CYS A 468 -1.37 -44.62 -21.71
C CYS A 468 -1.40 -45.57 -22.91
N LEU A 469 -1.86 -45.09 -24.07
CA LEU A 469 -1.89 -45.91 -25.27
C LEU A 469 -0.51 -46.12 -25.88
N GLN A 470 0.37 -45.11 -25.81
CA GLN A 470 1.76 -45.27 -26.18
C GLN A 470 2.47 -46.27 -25.26
N ALA A 471 2.25 -46.18 -23.95
CA ALA A 471 2.76 -47.16 -22.98
C ALA A 471 2.19 -48.56 -23.22
N PHE A 472 0.92 -48.69 -23.60
CA PHE A 472 0.31 -49.96 -23.98
C PHE A 472 0.94 -50.54 -25.26
N VAL A 473 1.12 -49.71 -26.30
CA VAL A 473 1.79 -50.07 -27.55
C VAL A 473 3.21 -50.52 -27.26
N ASP A 474 3.99 -49.76 -26.50
CA ASP A 474 5.37 -50.10 -26.12
C ASP A 474 5.43 -51.39 -25.28
N TYR A 475 4.50 -51.58 -24.34
CA TYR A 475 4.42 -52.76 -23.49
C TYR A 475 4.05 -54.03 -24.26
N LYS A 476 3.07 -53.96 -25.17
CA LYS A 476 2.59 -55.12 -25.94
C LYS A 476 3.42 -55.42 -27.19
N LEU A 477 3.98 -54.39 -27.83
CA LEU A 477 4.66 -54.51 -29.11
C LEU A 477 6.18 -54.46 -28.97
N GLY A 478 6.70 -54.03 -27.81
CA GLY A 478 8.13 -54.00 -27.51
C GLY A 478 8.93 -53.31 -28.62
N GLY A 479 9.94 -54.00 -29.14
CA GLY A 479 10.80 -53.49 -30.22
C GLY A 479 10.08 -53.19 -31.54
N MET A 480 8.82 -53.59 -31.73
CA MET A 480 8.05 -53.38 -32.96
C MET A 480 7.08 -52.19 -32.88
N ALA A 481 7.09 -51.44 -31.77
CA ALA A 481 6.22 -50.28 -31.55
C ALA A 481 6.35 -49.21 -32.66
N TYR A 482 7.55 -49.03 -33.23
CA TYR A 482 7.80 -48.06 -34.31
C TYR A 482 7.06 -48.36 -35.63
N MET A 483 6.56 -49.60 -35.81
CA MET A 483 5.85 -50.00 -37.03
C MET A 483 4.36 -49.62 -37.01
N VAL A 484 3.84 -49.12 -35.89
CA VAL A 484 2.41 -48.80 -35.73
C VAL A 484 2.24 -47.33 -35.36
N ALA A 485 1.65 -46.54 -36.26
CA ALA A 485 1.21 -45.20 -35.91
C ALA A 485 0.13 -45.26 -34.82
N LEU A 486 0.21 -44.38 -33.81
CA LEU A 486 -0.68 -44.37 -32.64
C LEU A 486 -2.16 -44.48 -33.08
N PRO A 487 -2.90 -45.55 -32.71
CA PRO A 487 -4.26 -45.78 -33.16
C PRO A 487 -5.27 -44.91 -32.41
N ILE A 488 -5.06 -43.60 -32.26
CA ILE A 488 -6.03 -42.69 -31.63
C ILE A 488 -6.50 -41.69 -32.69
N LYS A 489 -7.82 -41.60 -32.85
CA LYS A 489 -8.47 -40.49 -33.53
C LYS A 489 -9.40 -39.81 -32.54
N VAL A 490 -9.13 -38.54 -32.24
CA VAL A 490 -10.07 -37.73 -31.49
C VAL A 490 -11.07 -37.15 -32.48
N ARG A 491 -12.36 -37.49 -32.30
CA ARG A 491 -13.43 -36.97 -33.14
C ARG A 491 -14.11 -35.81 -32.41
N GLU A 492 -14.30 -34.72 -33.13
CA GLU A 492 -15.11 -33.61 -32.64
C GLU A 492 -16.60 -33.94 -32.78
N PHE A 493 -17.41 -33.46 -31.83
CA PHE A 493 -18.85 -33.63 -31.84
C PHE A 493 -19.44 -32.83 -33.01
N MET A 494 -19.72 -33.54 -34.12
CA MET A 494 -20.51 -33.09 -35.29
C MET A 494 -20.20 -31.67 -35.80
N GLU A 495 -19.16 -31.54 -36.64
CA GLU A 495 -19.19 -30.56 -37.73
C GLU A 495 -19.50 -31.31 -39.04
N LYS A 496 -20.78 -31.34 -39.42
CA LYS A 496 -21.11 -31.44 -40.84
C LYS A 496 -20.63 -30.13 -41.48
N THR A 497 -19.39 -30.10 -41.94
CA THR A 497 -18.99 -29.58 -43.27
C THR A 497 -17.47 -29.44 -43.37
N HIS A 498 -16.97 -30.00 -44.47
CA HIS A 498 -15.69 -29.75 -45.14
C HIS A 498 -14.36 -30.04 -44.44
N ASN A 499 -13.64 -30.97 -45.08
CA ASN A 499 -12.19 -30.99 -45.28
C ASN A 499 -11.44 -29.80 -44.66
N ASN A 500 -10.65 -30.08 -43.64
CA ASN A 500 -9.22 -29.83 -43.72
C ASN A 500 -8.45 -30.75 -42.78
N ASN A 501 -7.33 -31.27 -43.29
CA ASN A 501 -6.33 -31.98 -42.52
C ASN A 501 -5.74 -31.01 -41.49
N ILE A 502 -6.20 -31.11 -40.25
CA ILE A 502 -5.60 -30.42 -39.11
C ILE A 502 -4.68 -31.42 -38.41
N PRO A 503 -3.36 -31.14 -38.28
CA PRO A 503 -2.46 -32.07 -37.60
C PRO A 503 -2.77 -32.12 -36.09
N PRO A 504 -2.48 -33.25 -35.41
CA PRO A 504 -2.73 -33.39 -33.99
C PRO A 504 -1.79 -32.48 -33.19
N TYR A 505 -2.36 -31.50 -32.49
CA TYR A 505 -1.62 -30.61 -31.62
C TYR A 505 -1.15 -31.37 -30.37
N HIS A 506 0.16 -31.53 -30.22
CA HIS A 506 0.78 -31.89 -28.95
C HIS A 506 0.72 -30.69 -28.01
N PHE A 507 -0.18 -30.73 -27.02
CA PHE A 507 -0.21 -29.74 -25.95
C PHE A 507 0.18 -30.42 -24.64
N THR A 508 1.39 -30.11 -24.18
CA THR A 508 1.90 -30.59 -22.90
C THR A 508 1.20 -29.92 -21.73
N SER A 509 0.74 -30.78 -20.83
CA SER A 509 0.26 -30.55 -19.48
C SER A 509 0.71 -29.26 -18.79
N THR A 510 -0.21 -28.31 -18.59
CA THR A 510 0.01 -27.20 -17.64
C THR A 510 -1.29 -26.73 -16.97
N PHE A 511 -2.24 -27.63 -16.70
CA PHE A 511 -3.33 -27.32 -15.76
C PHE A 511 -3.14 -27.98 -14.40
N SER A 512 -2.16 -28.88 -14.27
CA SER A 512 -1.84 -29.65 -13.07
C SER A 512 -0.84 -28.96 -12.10
N SER A 513 -0.51 -27.68 -12.29
CA SER A 513 0.27 -26.89 -11.30
C SER A 513 -0.63 -25.83 -10.67
N SER A 514 -1.49 -26.31 -9.79
CA SER A 514 -2.63 -25.62 -9.22
C SER A 514 -2.23 -24.45 -8.31
N VAL A 515 -2.28 -23.23 -8.85
CA VAL A 515 -2.07 -21.92 -8.18
C VAL A 515 -0.78 -21.83 -7.36
N ASP A 516 0.21 -21.12 -7.91
CA ASP A 516 1.46 -20.84 -7.22
C ASP A 516 1.22 -20.09 -5.89
N PRO A 517 1.69 -20.60 -4.74
CA PRO A 517 1.55 -19.94 -3.43
C PRO A 517 2.19 -18.54 -3.36
N SER A 518 3.16 -18.29 -4.24
CA SER A 518 3.79 -16.97 -4.42
C SER A 518 2.76 -15.90 -4.83
N SER A 519 1.71 -16.28 -5.59
CA SER A 519 0.69 -15.35 -6.08
C SER A 519 -0.26 -14.91 -4.97
N ILE A 520 -0.78 -15.85 -4.19
CA ILE A 520 -1.65 -15.57 -3.03
C ILE A 520 -0.92 -14.64 -2.05
N THR A 521 0.33 -14.97 -1.76
CA THR A 521 1.19 -14.16 -0.89
C THR A 521 1.37 -12.73 -1.41
N PHE A 522 1.66 -12.58 -2.71
CA PHE A 522 1.82 -11.27 -3.34
C PHE A 522 0.57 -10.41 -3.18
N TYR A 523 -0.61 -10.93 -3.52
CA TYR A 523 -1.83 -10.12 -3.55
C TYR A 523 -2.39 -9.83 -2.17
N LEU A 524 -2.27 -10.78 -1.24
CA LEU A 524 -2.57 -10.53 0.17
C LEU A 524 -1.69 -9.38 0.70
N ALA A 525 -0.39 -9.38 0.34
CA ALA A 525 0.52 -8.32 0.72
C ALA A 525 0.16 -6.97 0.09
N VAL A 526 -0.26 -6.94 -1.18
CA VAL A 526 -0.72 -5.73 -1.87
C VAL A 526 -1.94 -5.14 -1.17
N GLY A 527 -3.00 -5.93 -0.97
CA GLY A 527 -4.26 -5.44 -0.42
C GLY A 527 -4.12 -4.91 1.01
N LEU A 528 -3.47 -5.68 1.89
CA LEU A 528 -3.29 -5.30 3.29
C LEU A 528 -2.38 -4.07 3.46
N THR A 529 -1.32 -3.96 2.64
CA THR A 529 -0.41 -2.79 2.69
C THR A 529 -1.09 -1.55 2.14
N ALA A 530 -1.81 -1.68 1.01
CA ALA A 530 -2.53 -0.56 0.40
C ALA A 530 -3.55 0.01 1.40
N LEU A 531 -4.36 -0.86 2.01
CA LEU A 531 -5.37 -0.50 2.99
C LEU A 531 -4.77 0.15 4.25
N SER A 532 -3.81 -0.51 4.88
CA SER A 532 -3.20 -0.01 6.13
C SER A 532 -2.55 1.35 5.95
N PHE A 533 -1.92 1.60 4.80
CA PHE A 533 -1.24 2.86 4.54
C PHE A 533 -2.22 4.01 4.26
N VAL A 534 -3.29 3.73 3.50
CA VAL A 534 -4.35 4.72 3.24
C VAL A 534 -5.03 5.12 4.56
N LEU A 535 -5.32 4.16 5.44
CA LEU A 535 -5.88 4.42 6.76
C LEU A 535 -4.94 5.28 7.63
N GLU A 536 -3.65 4.92 7.75
CA GLU A 536 -2.69 5.71 8.55
C GLU A 536 -2.53 7.14 8.02
N ARG A 537 -2.69 7.36 6.71
CA ARG A 537 -2.67 8.70 6.10
C ARG A 537 -3.94 9.49 6.45
N LYS A 538 -5.11 8.86 6.34
CA LYS A 538 -6.42 9.48 6.58
C LYS A 538 -6.62 9.88 8.05
N GLU A 539 -5.95 9.21 8.98
CA GLU A 539 -5.99 9.54 10.42
C GLU A 539 -4.92 10.56 10.85
N GLY A 540 -4.12 11.09 9.91
CA GLY A 540 -3.10 12.10 10.21
C GLY A 540 -1.88 11.59 10.98
N LEU A 541 -1.79 10.27 11.20
CA LEU A 541 -0.71 9.62 11.95
C LEU A 541 0.64 9.78 11.28
N LEU A 542 0.68 9.73 9.94
CA LEU A 542 1.91 9.92 9.16
C LEU A 542 2.49 11.33 9.32
N ASP A 543 1.63 12.35 9.26
CA ASP A 543 2.05 13.74 9.44
C ASP A 543 2.60 13.93 10.87
N ARG A 544 1.95 13.34 11.88
CA ARG A 544 2.41 13.41 13.26
C ARG A 544 3.77 12.73 13.49
N CYS A 545 4.00 11.55 12.91
CA CYS A 545 5.29 10.86 13.01
C CYS A 545 6.41 11.65 12.31
N TRP A 546 6.11 12.29 11.17
CA TRP A 546 7.06 13.17 10.50
C TRP A 546 7.47 14.35 11.39
N VAL A 547 6.51 15.01 12.05
CA VAL A 547 6.81 16.14 12.94
C VAL A 547 7.68 15.73 14.12
N ALA A 548 7.56 14.48 14.56
CA ALA A 548 8.37 13.95 15.65
C ALA A 548 9.87 13.75 15.29
N GLY A 549 10.27 14.09 14.06
CA GLY A 549 11.67 14.08 13.62
C GLY A 549 12.10 12.76 12.97
N GLU A 550 11.13 11.99 12.45
CA GLU A 550 11.44 10.78 11.68
C GLU A 550 11.81 11.13 10.23
N PRO A 551 12.98 10.69 9.74
CA PRO A 551 13.46 11.10 8.44
C PRO A 551 12.70 10.39 7.31
N SER A 552 11.99 11.18 6.50
CA SER A 552 11.30 10.81 5.26
C SER A 552 10.00 9.97 5.43
N LYS A 553 8.97 10.27 4.63
CA LYS A 553 7.65 9.60 4.59
C LYS A 553 7.75 8.15 4.11
N LEU A 554 8.96 7.64 3.83
CA LEU A 554 9.14 6.73 2.71
C LEU A 554 10.20 5.65 2.86
N THR A 555 11.29 5.87 3.61
CA THR A 555 12.33 4.83 3.75
C THR A 555 12.14 3.86 4.92
N LEU A 556 11.18 4.09 5.84
CA LEU A 556 11.01 3.21 7.00
C LEU A 556 9.71 2.41 7.11
N LEU A 557 8.64 2.91 6.48
CA LEU A 557 7.32 2.28 6.53
C LEU A 557 7.26 0.86 5.92
N PRO A 558 8.01 0.51 4.85
CA PRO A 558 8.04 -0.89 4.39
C PRO A 558 8.51 -1.84 5.50
N HIS A 559 9.50 -1.42 6.30
CA HIS A 559 10.13 -2.26 7.32
C HIS A 559 9.23 -2.55 8.52
N SER A 560 8.34 -1.62 8.91
CA SER A 560 7.37 -1.89 9.98
C SER A 560 6.30 -2.89 9.55
N HIS A 561 5.97 -2.96 8.26
CA HIS A 561 5.01 -3.92 7.72
C HIS A 561 5.64 -5.28 7.40
N LEU A 562 6.95 -5.35 7.11
CA LEU A 562 7.66 -6.62 6.89
C LEU A 562 7.44 -7.62 8.05
N VAL A 563 7.46 -7.16 9.30
CA VAL A 563 7.26 -8.02 10.48
C VAL A 563 5.88 -8.69 10.49
N ILE A 564 4.83 -7.98 10.03
CA ILE A 564 3.47 -8.51 9.93
C ILE A 564 3.40 -9.64 8.89
N PHE A 565 4.22 -9.59 7.84
CA PHE A 565 4.18 -10.53 6.73
C PHE A 565 5.14 -11.72 6.85
N PHE A 566 6.17 -11.66 7.71
CA PHE A 566 7.05 -12.81 7.93
C PHE A 566 6.36 -13.99 8.63
N LEU A 567 5.41 -13.73 9.54
CA LEU A 567 4.67 -14.76 10.29
C LEU A 567 3.68 -15.57 9.43
N PRO A 568 2.80 -14.98 8.59
CA PRO A 568 1.94 -15.71 7.66
C PRO A 568 2.75 -16.47 6.60
N LEU A 569 3.88 -15.90 6.13
CA LEU A 569 4.78 -16.54 5.18
C LEU A 569 5.35 -17.87 5.71
N LEU A 570 5.76 -17.91 6.98
CA LEU A 570 6.22 -19.12 7.64
C LEU A 570 5.09 -20.14 7.79
N PHE A 571 3.87 -19.68 8.11
CA PHE A 571 2.71 -20.56 8.28
C PHE A 571 2.20 -21.14 6.94
N ILE A 572 2.22 -20.35 5.87
CA ILE A 572 1.97 -20.81 4.49
C ILE A 572 3.04 -21.82 4.06
N SER A 573 4.31 -21.53 4.32
CA SER A 573 5.41 -22.45 3.99
C SER A 573 5.32 -23.77 4.76
N PHE A 574 4.91 -23.71 6.03
CA PHE A 574 4.65 -24.89 6.86
C PHE A 574 3.42 -25.67 6.39
N SER A 575 2.32 -24.98 6.05
CA SER A 575 1.12 -25.61 5.46
C SER A 575 1.43 -26.28 4.12
N LEU A 576 2.26 -25.66 3.27
CA LEU A 576 2.77 -26.27 2.05
C LEU A 576 3.58 -27.54 2.34
N SER A 577 4.46 -27.51 3.33
CA SER A 577 5.23 -28.71 3.72
C SER A 577 4.37 -29.85 4.27
N LEU A 578 3.23 -29.53 4.88
CA LEU A 578 2.27 -30.51 5.43
C LEU A 578 1.27 -31.03 4.39
N SER A 579 0.92 -30.22 3.39
CA SER A 579 -0.13 -30.53 2.40
C SER A 579 0.36 -31.37 1.21
N LEU A 580 1.65 -31.72 1.15
CA LEU A 580 2.24 -32.36 -0.02
C LEU A 580 2.20 -33.89 0.08
N GLN A 581 1.24 -34.47 -0.64
CA GLN A 581 1.45 -35.72 -1.39
C GLN A 581 2.28 -35.47 -2.67
N ASN A 582 2.72 -34.23 -2.98
CA ASN A 582 3.48 -33.95 -4.20
C ASN A 582 5.00 -34.01 -3.94
N PRO A 583 5.78 -34.65 -4.84
CA PRO A 583 7.22 -34.74 -4.71
C PRO A 583 7.86 -33.37 -4.90
N ASN A 584 8.39 -32.77 -3.83
CA ASN A 584 9.28 -31.62 -3.94
C ASN A 584 10.72 -32.13 -4.12
N GLU A 585 11.20 -32.12 -5.35
CA GLU A 585 12.55 -32.56 -5.72
C GLU A 585 13.63 -31.51 -5.39
N GLY A 586 13.22 -30.26 -5.11
CA GLY A 586 14.12 -29.13 -4.93
C GLY A 586 14.31 -28.65 -3.48
N SER A 587 15.18 -27.65 -3.32
CA SER A 587 15.43 -27.04 -2.01
C SER A 587 14.23 -26.22 -1.53
N LEU A 588 13.63 -26.64 -0.41
CA LEU A 588 12.58 -25.89 0.29
C LEU A 588 13.03 -24.49 0.71
N VAL A 589 14.33 -24.31 0.99
CA VAL A 589 14.88 -23.01 1.38
C VAL A 589 14.77 -22.00 0.23
N LEU A 590 15.08 -22.41 -1.00
CA LEU A 590 14.94 -21.53 -2.17
C LEU A 590 13.48 -21.16 -2.45
N VAL A 591 12.57 -22.11 -2.26
CA VAL A 591 11.12 -21.87 -2.36
C VAL A 591 10.67 -20.81 -1.34
N ILE A 592 11.05 -20.96 -0.07
CA ILE A 592 10.69 -20.03 1.00
C ILE A 592 11.25 -18.63 0.70
N ILE A 593 12.52 -18.53 0.30
CA ILE A 593 13.15 -17.24 -0.01
C ILE A 593 12.41 -16.55 -1.16
N LEU A 594 12.03 -17.27 -2.22
CA LEU A 594 11.32 -16.70 -3.36
C LEU A 594 9.90 -16.24 -2.98
N ILE A 595 9.17 -17.01 -2.17
CA ILE A 595 7.84 -16.63 -1.69
C ILE A 595 7.93 -15.38 -0.79
N VAL A 596 8.92 -15.32 0.11
CA VAL A 596 9.17 -14.14 0.94
C VAL A 596 9.47 -12.92 0.07
N LEU A 597 10.36 -13.06 -0.91
CA LEU A 597 10.73 -11.99 -1.83
C LEU A 597 9.52 -11.50 -2.64
N GLN A 598 8.62 -12.39 -3.02
CA GLN A 598 7.38 -12.03 -3.68
C GLN A 598 6.40 -11.29 -2.75
N GLY A 599 6.32 -11.70 -1.48
CA GLY A 599 5.60 -10.94 -0.45
C GLY A 599 6.12 -9.51 -0.30
N VAL A 600 7.44 -9.33 -0.22
CA VAL A 600 8.07 -7.99 -0.18
C VAL A 600 7.74 -7.17 -1.42
N THR A 601 7.78 -7.78 -2.61
CA THR A 601 7.41 -7.12 -3.87
C THR A 601 5.94 -6.68 -3.85
N GLY A 602 5.04 -7.50 -3.26
CA GLY A 602 3.64 -7.16 -3.06
C GLY A 602 3.44 -5.97 -2.11
N ILE A 603 4.20 -5.91 -1.00
CA ILE A 603 4.20 -4.73 -0.10
C ILE A 603 4.59 -3.47 -0.87
N SER A 604 5.69 -3.54 -1.63
CA SER A 604 6.18 -2.40 -2.42
C SER A 604 5.16 -1.94 -3.46
N PHE A 605 4.46 -2.87 -4.11
CA PHE A 605 3.38 -2.53 -5.03
C PHE A 605 2.15 -1.95 -4.31
N GLY A 606 1.79 -2.48 -3.13
CA GLY A 606 0.74 -1.90 -2.28
C GLY A 606 1.05 -0.45 -1.86
N LEU A 607 2.32 -0.10 -1.64
CA LEU A 607 2.75 1.28 -1.41
C LEU A 607 2.58 2.18 -2.63
N VAL A 608 2.74 1.65 -3.85
CA VAL A 608 2.44 2.38 -5.09
C VAL A 608 0.94 2.69 -5.14
N ILE A 609 0.09 1.70 -4.91
CA ILE A 609 -1.37 1.89 -4.90
C ILE A 609 -1.77 2.93 -3.84
N SER A 610 -1.27 2.79 -2.62
CA SER A 610 -1.59 3.74 -1.54
C SER A 610 -1.02 5.14 -1.80
N SER A 611 0.09 5.29 -2.54
CA SER A 611 0.62 6.59 -2.92
C SER A 611 -0.31 7.35 -3.88
N ALA A 612 -0.93 6.63 -4.81
CA ALA A 612 -1.79 7.19 -5.85
C ALA A 612 -3.24 7.41 -5.39
N ILE A 613 -3.75 6.54 -4.50
CA ILE A 613 -5.16 6.53 -4.08
C ILE A 613 -5.30 7.02 -2.64
N ASP A 614 -6.36 7.80 -2.39
CA ASP A 614 -6.67 8.35 -1.06
C ASP A 614 -7.80 7.68 -0.33
N ASP A 615 -8.71 7.10 -1.10
CA ASP A 615 -9.90 6.48 -0.56
C ASP A 615 -9.67 4.98 -0.35
N GLU A 616 -10.17 4.48 0.78
CA GLU A 616 -10.05 3.09 1.21
C GLU A 616 -10.75 2.13 0.23
N GLN A 617 -11.98 2.47 -0.19
CA GLN A 617 -12.76 1.61 -1.09
C GLN A 617 -12.10 1.56 -2.46
N SER A 618 -11.64 2.71 -2.95
CA SER A 618 -10.92 2.82 -4.22
C SER A 618 -9.60 2.04 -4.21
N ALA A 619 -8.87 2.04 -3.10
CA ALA A 619 -7.62 1.28 -2.96
C ALA A 619 -7.85 -0.24 -2.99
N ASN A 620 -8.90 -0.71 -2.31
CA ASN A 620 -9.30 -2.12 -2.36
C ASN A 620 -9.74 -2.54 -3.76
N GLN A 621 -10.55 -1.72 -4.44
CA GLN A 621 -10.96 -1.98 -5.82
C GLN A 621 -9.77 -2.01 -6.78
N ALA A 622 -8.79 -1.13 -6.62
CA ALA A 622 -7.57 -1.16 -7.42
C ALA A 622 -6.76 -2.44 -7.18
N ALA A 623 -6.58 -2.85 -5.91
CA ALA A 623 -5.89 -4.09 -5.57
C ALA A 623 -6.58 -5.33 -6.18
N LEU A 624 -7.92 -5.41 -6.09
CA LEU A 624 -8.72 -6.48 -6.67
C LEU A 624 -8.75 -6.43 -8.22
N GLY A 625 -8.81 -5.23 -8.80
CA GLY A 625 -8.83 -5.05 -10.26
C GLY A 625 -7.53 -5.50 -10.93
N ILE A 626 -6.39 -5.39 -10.23
CA ILE A 626 -5.09 -5.86 -10.73
C ILE A 626 -4.91 -7.37 -10.52
N PHE A 627 -5.61 -7.97 -9.56
CA PHE A 627 -5.51 -9.39 -9.20
C PHE A 627 -5.77 -10.32 -10.40
N TYR A 628 -6.98 -10.28 -10.98
CA TYR A 628 -7.39 -11.26 -11.99
C TYR A 628 -6.59 -11.17 -13.29
N PRO A 629 -6.35 -9.99 -13.88
CA PRO A 629 -5.58 -9.91 -15.12
C PRO A 629 -4.15 -10.42 -14.94
N ASN A 630 -3.50 -10.09 -13.82
CA ASN A 630 -2.13 -10.51 -13.56
C ASN A 630 -2.07 -12.02 -13.21
N LEU A 631 -3.07 -12.58 -12.52
CA LEU A 631 -3.17 -14.04 -12.30
C LEU A 631 -3.29 -14.84 -13.62
N ILE A 632 -4.08 -14.34 -14.57
CA ILE A 632 -4.30 -15.01 -15.87
C ILE A 632 -3.07 -14.86 -16.78
N LEU A 633 -2.52 -13.64 -16.87
CA LEU A 633 -1.43 -13.33 -17.79
C LEU A 633 -0.06 -13.82 -17.31
N SER A 634 0.16 -14.01 -16.01
CA SER A 634 1.48 -14.34 -15.45
C SER A 634 1.94 -15.77 -15.67
N GLY A 635 1.21 -16.61 -16.41
CA GLY A 635 1.62 -17.99 -16.63
C GLY A 635 1.19 -18.97 -15.53
N ILE A 636 0.45 -18.51 -14.51
CA ILE A 636 0.02 -19.33 -13.37
C ILE A 636 -1.14 -20.25 -13.76
N ILE A 637 -2.20 -19.68 -14.35
CA ILE A 637 -3.37 -20.43 -14.80
C ILE A 637 -3.18 -20.95 -16.24
N TRP A 638 -2.63 -20.09 -17.10
CA TRP A 638 -2.48 -20.39 -18.52
C TRP A 638 -1.03 -20.18 -18.94
N PRO A 639 -0.36 -21.16 -19.59
CA PRO A 639 1.03 -21.04 -19.99
C PRO A 639 1.27 -19.82 -20.90
N VAL A 640 2.36 -19.09 -20.64
CA VAL A 640 2.71 -17.84 -21.33
C VAL A 640 2.91 -18.05 -22.82
N GLU A 641 3.41 -19.22 -23.20
CA GLU A 641 3.62 -19.65 -24.59
C GLU A 641 2.33 -19.69 -25.40
N CYS A 642 1.20 -19.85 -24.71
CA CYS A 642 -0.12 -20.09 -25.29
C CYS A 642 -1.03 -18.85 -25.22
N ILE A 643 -0.49 -17.72 -24.73
CA ILE A 643 -1.17 -16.42 -24.73
C ILE A 643 -1.04 -15.79 -26.14
N PRO A 644 -2.10 -15.15 -26.69
CA PRO A 644 -2.02 -14.45 -27.97
C PRO A 644 -0.81 -13.52 -28.07
N TYR A 645 -0.18 -13.47 -29.24
CA TYR A 645 1.09 -12.77 -29.47
C TYR A 645 1.21 -11.37 -28.84
N PRO A 646 0.23 -10.44 -28.97
CA PRO A 646 0.36 -9.12 -28.34
C PRO A 646 0.34 -9.16 -26.81
N LEU A 647 -0.47 -10.04 -26.22
CA LEU A 647 -0.60 -10.18 -24.76
C LEU A 647 0.59 -10.93 -24.14
N ARG A 648 1.33 -11.71 -24.94
CA ARG A 648 2.53 -12.40 -24.49
C ARG A 648 3.62 -11.42 -24.05
N TYR A 649 3.82 -10.29 -24.74
CA TYR A 649 4.77 -9.28 -24.28
C TYR A 649 4.38 -8.68 -22.93
N LEU A 650 3.09 -8.43 -22.72
CA LEU A 650 2.58 -7.93 -21.45
C LEU A 650 2.84 -8.93 -20.32
N SER A 651 2.64 -10.23 -20.57
CA SER A 651 2.92 -11.27 -19.58
C SER A 651 4.38 -11.27 -19.10
N LEU A 652 5.34 -11.04 -19.99
CA LEU A 652 6.77 -11.07 -19.65
C LEU A 652 7.20 -9.87 -18.78
N VAL A 653 6.42 -8.80 -18.78
CA VAL A 653 6.69 -7.62 -17.95
C VAL A 653 6.14 -7.81 -16.54
N LEU A 654 5.11 -8.63 -16.34
CA LEU A 654 4.47 -8.75 -15.03
C LEU A 654 5.43 -9.27 -13.93
N PRO A 655 5.32 -8.74 -12.69
CA PRO A 655 6.22 -9.09 -11.59
C PRO A 655 6.08 -10.52 -11.09
N GLN A 656 5.01 -11.23 -11.45
CA GLN A 656 4.76 -12.62 -11.03
C GLN A 656 5.34 -13.65 -12.01
N THR A 657 5.45 -13.33 -13.30
CA THR A 657 5.67 -14.32 -14.35
C THR A 657 6.94 -15.13 -14.16
N TYR A 658 8.09 -14.45 -14.03
CA TYR A 658 9.37 -15.14 -13.84
C TYR A 658 9.52 -15.74 -12.43
N ALA A 659 8.83 -15.20 -11.43
CA ALA A 659 8.83 -15.75 -10.08
C ALA A 659 8.09 -17.10 -10.05
N SER A 660 6.94 -17.17 -10.71
CA SER A 660 6.15 -18.38 -10.91
C SER A 660 6.87 -19.45 -11.74
N GLU A 661 7.52 -19.05 -12.83
CA GLU A 661 8.36 -19.97 -13.62
C GLU A 661 9.52 -20.55 -12.80
N ALA A 662 10.22 -19.72 -12.03
CA ALA A 662 11.31 -20.17 -11.17
C ALA A 662 10.82 -21.11 -10.07
N LEU A 663 9.68 -20.79 -9.44
CA LEU A 663 9.06 -21.63 -8.41
C LEU A 663 8.74 -23.04 -8.93
N ARG A 664 8.10 -23.13 -10.11
CA ARG A 664 7.80 -24.42 -10.76
C ARG A 664 9.07 -25.20 -11.08
N CYS A 665 10.12 -24.54 -11.56
CA CYS A 665 11.40 -25.19 -11.85
C CYS A 665 12.09 -25.74 -10.59
N ILE A 666 12.01 -25.02 -9.46
CA ILE A 666 12.57 -25.50 -8.19
C ILE A 666 11.76 -26.69 -7.68
N MET A 667 10.43 -26.58 -7.61
CA MET A 667 9.57 -27.59 -6.99
C MET A 667 9.52 -28.90 -7.78
N TYR A 668 9.30 -28.84 -9.10
CA TYR A 668 9.07 -30.05 -9.91
C TYR A 668 10.32 -30.60 -10.58
N ARG A 669 11.30 -29.74 -10.91
CA ARG A 669 12.52 -30.18 -11.62
C ARG A 669 13.73 -30.28 -10.70
N GLY A 670 13.62 -29.86 -9.43
CA GLY A 670 14.73 -29.86 -8.48
C GLY A 670 15.86 -28.90 -8.82
N TRP A 671 15.60 -27.87 -9.65
CA TRP A 671 16.66 -26.99 -10.13
C TRP A 671 17.12 -25.99 -9.08
N GLY A 672 18.44 -25.86 -8.92
CA GLY A 672 19.06 -24.84 -8.09
C GLY A 672 19.34 -23.52 -8.81
N LEU A 673 19.97 -22.58 -8.10
CA LEU A 673 20.31 -21.22 -8.59
C LEU A 673 21.30 -21.20 -9.77
N SER A 674 21.95 -22.31 -10.11
CA SER A 674 22.89 -22.39 -11.24
C SER A 674 22.20 -22.26 -12.61
N ARG A 675 20.90 -22.55 -12.69
CA ARG A 675 20.13 -22.51 -13.95
C ARG A 675 19.52 -21.13 -14.17
N MET A 676 19.56 -20.68 -15.42
CA MET A 676 19.05 -19.37 -15.84
C MET A 676 17.59 -19.12 -15.45
N MET A 677 16.73 -20.12 -15.64
CA MET A 677 15.30 -19.99 -15.32
C MET A 677 15.06 -19.71 -13.83
N VAL A 678 15.92 -20.23 -12.94
CA VAL A 678 15.77 -20.05 -11.49
C VAL A 678 16.32 -18.69 -11.06
N TRP A 679 17.58 -18.36 -11.33
CA TRP A 679 18.16 -17.10 -10.84
C TRP A 679 17.51 -15.86 -11.49
N ARG A 680 17.02 -15.97 -12.74
CA ARG A 680 16.26 -14.89 -13.41
C ARG A 680 15.01 -14.52 -12.61
N GLY A 681 14.30 -15.49 -12.02
CA GLY A 681 13.15 -15.22 -11.16
C GLY A 681 13.49 -14.34 -9.96
N PHE A 682 14.59 -14.64 -9.27
CA PHE A 682 15.07 -13.82 -8.14
C PHE A 682 15.56 -12.44 -8.57
N ALA A 683 16.29 -12.35 -9.69
CA ALA A 683 16.80 -11.08 -10.17
C ALA A 683 15.69 -10.13 -10.63
N VAL A 684 14.70 -10.64 -11.37
CA VAL A 684 13.56 -9.84 -11.85
C VAL A 684 12.66 -9.39 -10.71
N THR A 685 12.41 -10.24 -9.72
CA THR A 685 11.61 -9.86 -8.53
C THR A 685 12.30 -8.78 -7.70
N LEU A 686 13.62 -8.88 -7.48
CA LEU A 686 14.40 -7.80 -6.87
C LEU A 686 14.34 -6.50 -7.68
N GLY A 687 14.45 -6.59 -9.01
CA GLY A 687 14.28 -5.46 -9.93
C GLY A 687 12.93 -4.77 -9.74
N TRP A 688 11.84 -5.53 -9.77
CA TRP A 688 10.48 -5.01 -9.54
C TRP A 688 10.31 -4.38 -8.16
N ASN A 689 10.86 -5.00 -7.12
CA ASN A 689 10.81 -4.45 -5.77
C ASN A 689 11.46 -3.06 -5.71
N THR A 690 12.66 -2.91 -6.29
CA THR A 690 13.33 -1.60 -6.35
C THR A 690 12.56 -0.59 -7.19
N PHE A 691 12.02 -1.01 -8.34
CA PHE A 691 11.22 -0.16 -9.21
C PHE A 691 9.96 0.36 -8.50
N PHE A 692 9.20 -0.50 -7.82
CA PHE A 692 7.99 -0.09 -7.11
C PHE A 692 8.29 0.88 -5.95
N LEU A 693 9.38 0.67 -5.21
CA LEU A 693 9.80 1.60 -4.17
C LEU A 693 10.16 2.97 -4.75
N ILE A 694 10.90 3.01 -5.86
CA ILE A 694 11.23 4.27 -6.56
C ILE A 694 9.96 4.94 -7.08
N LEU A 695 9.05 4.18 -7.70
CA LEU A 695 7.80 4.71 -8.23
C LEU A 695 6.91 5.30 -7.13
N ALA A 696 6.74 4.58 -6.01
CA ALA A 696 6.03 5.09 -4.84
C ALA A 696 6.69 6.37 -4.29
N THR A 697 8.03 6.44 -4.30
CA THR A 697 8.79 7.64 -3.91
C THR A 697 8.45 8.83 -4.80
N VAL A 698 8.47 8.63 -6.11
CA VAL A 698 8.22 9.67 -7.10
C VAL A 698 6.79 10.17 -6.99
N ILE A 699 5.80 9.27 -6.89
CA ILE A 699 4.38 9.63 -6.75
C ILE A 699 4.16 10.44 -5.46
N LEU A 700 4.68 9.98 -4.32
CA LEU A 700 4.54 10.71 -3.05
C LEU A 700 5.21 12.09 -3.10
N LYS A 701 6.34 12.23 -3.79
CA LYS A 701 7.06 13.51 -3.93
C LYS A 701 6.37 14.48 -4.90
N LEU A 702 5.80 13.98 -6.00
CA LEU A 702 5.04 14.80 -6.94
C LEU A 702 3.75 15.36 -6.31
N ARG A 703 3.23 14.64 -5.32
CA ARG A 703 1.98 14.98 -4.65
C ARG A 703 2.11 16.03 -3.55
N THR A 704 3.30 16.20 -2.97
CA THR A 704 3.62 17.18 -1.91
C THR A 704 4.16 18.48 -2.48
#